data_AF-A0A1F3VDY0-F1
#
_entry.id   AF-A0A1F3VDY0-F1
#
_cell.length_a   1.000
_cell.length_b   1.000
_cell.length_c   1.000
_cell.angle_alpha   90.00
_cell.angle_beta   90.00
_cell.angle_gamma   90.00
#
_symmetry.space_group_name_H-M   'P 1'
#
loop_
_entity.id
_entity.type
_entity.pdbx_description
1 polymer ?
#
loop_
_entity_poly.entity_id
_entity_poly.type
_entity_poly.pdbx_seq_one_letter_code
_entity_poly.pdbx_strand_id
1 'polypeptide(L)'
;MLGHMFDNDRYLTIEHLGDSTLIADGLKHTTIRVTVKDKWNKIAQDETVNLVIPSGGGSTSNNSKKTNQSGQVEFTIYSSTISGIYTYLLNVLDTTKTFNLTFVAGTLYSVSFALTGANTLTANGSSTTSFKAITLDQYGNRISNVAVTLVIPENGGSVVGINPAVTNNIGEYDFILRSSNQTGVYTYSILASDVAASTEIAVTFVAGFVSNINLSFDAPATLWADGSSTKLITATIQDQFSNPISGGIITLNVPSGGGWVAGASFSDITGTATFLLTSSTVAGTYSYSVSSGGLTSASQTITFLALDPSSITLATTGSSSILANGSATTTLRAFAEDANGNPSNGRDINLNIPIGGGSAPTPVTTDSLGYAYFTLTSGTSAGVYAYTASFAGTHSNIENITFYANIPSAITLDITGATSITANGISTSELVTYVTDIAGNPVINATVTLNIPPNGGLVAAPLLTDASGTATFTLTSSTTAGTYNYSATSAGITSNSQSITFTPSLPNLVTLINMGASALASDGLSTTRLQAIVQDANYNVVPNVTVTLNIPVDGGTVPNINVDTDEGGAATFVLTSSVVVGTYPYTATIAGPVTSNTVNVDFALGILSTLSLSITGNTTLTADGIDTTTIEITALDAVATPVAGEIVTLNIPTNGGSVPGTVITDALGVATFTLTSSIVWGIYNYTGSVGPVTSNIGSINFVTSPLPLIWSVHSTSVSGSPEIQFHNEYAFVADSENGLVVMDITNALTPILTTFDPGADLVTDVALDSSNNYAYLANNSNGVVVVNISNPAIPAPETTLTTTGSAIALNVHENYLYVADGNAGLQIYDLSTPALPVIAGSVDITDDIIDVEVRDDYAYLTATNSLSIINISEKTNPQLVSTYTSNIDELSDIKLSGNHAYLANNSNVLIINIASPLAPSFTSTEATTNNITGIEVYGNYAYASIGAGGLEIFDITNPADPISDNTFLPLDLTTNANGIGINGSYIYLLEDEGGIQIIDISNPSSPDQTL
;
A
#
# COMPACT_ATOMS: atom_id res chain seq x y z
N MET A 1 145.11 54.57 -109.73
CA MET A 1 144.92 55.25 -108.43
C MET A 1 143.42 55.44 -108.25
N LEU A 2 142.71 54.50 -107.61
CA LEU A 2 142.24 54.59 -106.20
C LEU A 2 141.43 55.89 -105.98
N GLY A 3 140.12 55.94 -105.67
CA GLY A 3 139.14 55.00 -105.13
C GLY A 3 138.44 55.68 -103.94
N HIS A 4 137.15 56.04 -104.02
CA HIS A 4 136.30 56.39 -102.87
C HIS A 4 134.81 56.28 -103.27
N MET A 5 134.10 55.33 -102.66
CA MET A 5 132.62 55.23 -102.62
C MET A 5 132.09 56.11 -101.48
N PHE A 6 130.93 56.76 -101.67
CA PHE A 6 130.16 57.40 -100.59
C PHE A 6 129.33 56.34 -99.84
N ASP A 7 129.20 56.45 -98.51
CA ASP A 7 128.60 55.45 -97.62
C ASP A 7 127.72 56.13 -96.53
N ASN A 8 126.53 55.58 -96.23
CA ASN A 8 125.37 56.30 -95.65
C ASN A 8 124.87 55.84 -94.25
N ASP A 9 125.50 54.88 -93.57
CA ASP A 9 124.97 54.36 -92.28
C ASP A 9 125.04 55.37 -91.11
N ARG A 10 124.02 55.37 -90.23
CA ARG A 10 123.89 56.22 -89.02
C ARG A 10 123.56 55.40 -87.76
N TYR A 11 124.07 55.83 -86.61
CA TYR A 11 123.80 55.25 -85.29
C TYR A 11 123.16 56.29 -84.37
N LEU A 12 122.03 55.94 -83.74
CA LEU A 12 121.28 56.80 -82.83
C LEU A 12 121.42 56.34 -81.37
N THR A 13 121.76 57.26 -80.48
CA THR A 13 121.60 57.08 -79.02
C THR A 13 120.54 58.04 -78.50
N ILE A 14 119.63 57.51 -77.68
CA ILE A 14 118.52 58.26 -77.07
C ILE A 14 118.84 58.39 -75.59
N GLU A 15 118.77 59.61 -75.09
CA GLU A 15 118.90 59.95 -73.68
C GLU A 15 117.58 60.58 -73.23
N HIS A 16 116.95 60.02 -72.21
CA HIS A 16 115.76 60.62 -71.60
C HIS A 16 116.20 61.68 -70.60
N LEU A 17 115.82 62.93 -70.84
CA LEU A 17 116.14 64.06 -69.95
C LEU A 17 115.05 64.31 -68.89
N GLY A 18 113.97 63.53 -68.90
CA GLY A 18 112.89 63.57 -67.92
C GLY A 18 112.22 62.21 -67.73
N ASP A 19 111.15 62.16 -66.93
CA ASP A 19 110.46 60.93 -66.58
C ASP A 19 109.89 60.20 -67.81
N SER A 20 109.96 58.87 -67.78
CA SER A 20 109.33 57.98 -68.77
C SER A 20 107.88 57.65 -68.46
N THR A 21 107.39 58.05 -67.28
CA THR A 21 106.00 57.89 -66.83
C THR A 21 105.43 59.25 -66.45
N LEU A 22 104.36 59.69 -67.13
CA LEU A 22 103.71 60.99 -66.92
C LEU A 22 102.24 60.80 -66.55
N ILE A 23 101.63 61.77 -65.88
CA ILE A 23 100.18 61.78 -65.70
C ILE A 23 99.54 62.13 -67.04
N ALA A 24 98.45 61.42 -67.39
CA ALA A 24 97.68 61.62 -68.60
C ALA A 24 96.79 62.87 -68.52
N ASP A 25 97.39 64.04 -68.34
CA ASP A 25 96.70 65.34 -68.21
C ASP A 25 96.83 66.25 -69.43
N GLY A 26 97.60 65.84 -70.46
CA GLY A 26 97.85 66.68 -71.63
C GLY A 26 98.87 67.81 -71.41
N LEU A 27 99.37 68.01 -70.18
CA LEU A 27 100.15 69.18 -69.78
C LEU A 27 101.58 68.83 -69.37
N LYS A 28 101.78 67.68 -68.73
CA LYS A 28 103.13 67.20 -68.37
C LYS A 28 103.92 66.92 -69.63
N HIS A 29 105.24 67.12 -69.60
CA HIS A 29 106.10 66.81 -70.73
C HIS A 29 107.42 66.21 -70.28
N THR A 30 108.03 65.46 -71.19
CA THR A 30 109.37 64.92 -71.06
C THR A 30 110.18 65.30 -72.28
N THR A 31 111.48 65.51 -72.11
CA THR A 31 112.38 65.84 -73.23
C THR A 31 113.31 64.67 -73.48
N ILE A 32 113.46 64.26 -74.73
CA ILE A 32 114.44 63.28 -75.17
C ILE A 32 115.53 63.97 -75.99
N ARG A 33 116.78 63.59 -75.75
CA ARG A 33 117.91 63.99 -76.58
C ARG A 33 118.34 62.82 -77.45
N VAL A 34 118.50 63.09 -78.74
CA VAL A 34 118.96 62.14 -79.74
C VAL A 34 120.32 62.60 -80.24
N THR A 35 121.31 61.74 -80.13
CA THR A 35 122.64 61.97 -80.73
C THR A 35 122.79 61.06 -81.94
N VAL A 36 123.19 61.64 -83.07
CA VAL A 36 123.42 60.94 -84.34
C VAL A 36 124.91 60.90 -84.63
N LYS A 37 125.42 59.70 -84.90
CA LYS A 37 126.81 59.47 -85.29
C LYS A 37 126.88 58.62 -86.54
N ASP A 38 127.97 58.73 -87.28
CA ASP A 38 128.28 57.80 -88.37
C ASP A 38 128.84 56.47 -87.83
N LYS A 39 129.07 55.50 -88.74
CA LYS A 39 129.63 54.19 -88.38
C LYS A 39 131.07 54.21 -87.85
N TRP A 40 131.79 55.33 -88.00
CA TRP A 40 133.11 55.55 -87.41
C TRP A 40 133.03 56.29 -86.07
N ASN A 41 131.83 56.39 -85.48
CA ASN A 41 131.55 57.07 -84.21
C ASN A 41 131.86 58.57 -84.26
N LYS A 42 131.89 59.15 -85.46
CA LYS A 42 132.05 60.59 -85.66
C LYS A 42 130.68 61.26 -85.67
N ILE A 43 130.64 62.48 -85.15
CA ILE A 43 129.42 63.28 -85.01
C ILE A 43 128.87 63.61 -86.41
N ALA A 44 127.59 63.29 -86.65
CA ALA A 44 126.88 63.65 -87.88
C ALA A 44 126.09 64.93 -87.63
N GLN A 45 126.53 66.05 -88.22
CA GLN A 45 125.90 67.36 -88.10
C GLN A 45 124.90 67.61 -89.24
N ASP A 46 123.92 68.49 -89.01
CA ASP A 46 122.86 68.85 -89.97
C ASP A 46 121.99 67.69 -90.51
N GLU A 47 122.00 66.53 -89.85
CA GLU A 47 121.11 65.40 -90.16
C GLU A 47 119.70 65.64 -89.65
N THR A 48 118.70 65.38 -90.49
CA THR A 48 117.29 65.51 -90.10
C THR A 48 116.85 64.26 -89.32
N VAL A 49 116.45 64.45 -88.06
CA VAL A 49 115.84 63.43 -87.21
C VAL A 49 114.34 63.69 -87.15
N ASN A 50 113.55 62.65 -87.43
CA ASN A 50 112.08 62.72 -87.37
C ASN A 50 111.57 61.86 -86.20
N LEU A 51 110.81 62.46 -85.29
CA LEU A 51 110.06 61.80 -84.24
C LEU A 51 108.63 61.50 -84.73
N VAL A 52 108.23 60.24 -84.74
CA VAL A 52 106.85 59.82 -85.03
C VAL A 52 106.13 59.59 -83.71
N ILE A 53 105.07 60.35 -83.48
CA ILE A 53 104.19 60.22 -82.32
C ILE A 53 103.08 59.21 -82.66
N PRO A 54 102.87 58.16 -81.86
CA PRO A 54 101.77 57.22 -82.08
C PRO A 54 100.42 57.89 -81.81
N SER A 55 99.34 57.39 -82.42
CA SER A 55 97.99 57.91 -82.16
C SER A 55 97.66 57.85 -80.66
N GLY A 56 97.24 58.98 -80.09
CA GLY A 56 96.98 59.12 -78.66
C GLY A 56 98.23 59.24 -77.78
N GLY A 57 99.45 59.19 -78.34
CA GLY A 57 100.72 59.34 -77.63
C GLY A 57 101.11 60.78 -77.32
N GLY A 58 100.15 61.64 -76.98
CA GLY A 58 100.40 63.03 -76.65
C GLY A 58 100.80 63.89 -77.85
N SER A 59 101.62 64.92 -77.63
CA SER A 59 101.97 65.90 -78.68
C SER A 59 103.40 66.42 -78.56
N THR A 60 103.95 66.97 -79.65
CA THR A 60 105.21 67.71 -79.65
C THR A 60 105.07 68.96 -80.51
N SER A 61 105.80 70.02 -80.18
CA SER A 61 105.77 71.29 -80.92
C SER A 61 106.51 71.22 -82.26
N ASN A 62 107.49 70.33 -82.39
CA ASN A 62 108.20 70.09 -83.65
C ASN A 62 108.78 68.67 -83.67
N ASN A 63 108.35 67.88 -84.64
CA ASN A 63 108.66 66.47 -84.79
C ASN A 63 109.74 66.18 -85.85
N SER A 64 110.30 67.20 -86.50
CA SER A 64 111.40 67.06 -87.46
C SER A 64 112.44 68.15 -87.21
N LYS A 65 113.62 67.75 -86.75
CA LYS A 65 114.67 68.69 -86.36
C LYS A 65 116.02 68.22 -86.85
N LYS A 66 116.86 69.17 -87.27
CA LYS A 66 118.25 68.89 -87.65
C LYS A 66 119.15 68.80 -86.43
N THR A 67 120.13 67.92 -86.48
CA THR A 67 121.18 67.83 -85.47
C THR A 67 122.07 69.07 -85.49
N ASN A 68 122.41 69.59 -84.31
CA ASN A 68 123.31 70.74 -84.13
C ASN A 68 124.79 70.39 -84.45
N GLN A 69 125.72 71.33 -84.21
CA GLN A 69 127.17 71.12 -84.40
C GLN A 69 127.76 69.99 -83.52
N SER A 70 127.05 69.54 -82.48
CA SER A 70 127.43 68.38 -81.67
C SER A 70 126.75 67.09 -82.13
N GLY A 71 126.00 67.11 -83.25
CA GLY A 71 125.24 65.97 -83.79
C GLY A 71 124.04 65.60 -82.94
N GLN A 72 123.51 66.55 -82.16
CA GLN A 72 122.43 66.32 -81.21
C GLN A 72 121.17 67.09 -81.55
N VAL A 73 120.03 66.55 -81.14
CA VAL A 73 118.73 67.19 -81.24
C VAL A 73 117.83 66.78 -80.08
N GLU A 74 116.94 67.67 -79.65
CA GLU A 74 116.03 67.41 -78.54
C GLU A 74 114.57 67.52 -78.96
N PHE A 75 113.73 66.59 -78.52
CA PHE A 75 112.28 66.61 -78.69
C PHE A 75 111.58 66.65 -77.34
N THR A 76 110.67 67.61 -77.15
CA THR A 76 109.82 67.69 -75.96
C THR A 76 108.45 67.12 -76.31
N ILE A 77 108.01 66.11 -75.56
CA ILE A 77 106.76 65.37 -75.77
C ILE A 77 105.85 65.63 -74.57
N TYR A 78 104.70 66.25 -74.81
CA TYR A 78 103.63 66.43 -73.82
C TYR A 78 102.80 65.15 -73.71
N SER A 79 102.33 64.84 -72.50
CA SER A 79 101.50 63.68 -72.22
C SER A 79 100.17 63.73 -72.98
N SER A 80 99.50 62.60 -73.09
CA SER A 80 98.12 62.53 -73.60
C SER A 80 97.12 62.85 -72.49
N THR A 81 95.86 63.08 -72.83
CA THR A 81 94.74 63.02 -71.85
C THR A 81 94.21 61.59 -71.67
N ILE A 82 94.73 60.62 -72.44
CA ILE A 82 94.37 59.21 -72.37
C ILE A 82 95.51 58.45 -71.71
N SER A 83 95.21 57.70 -70.65
CA SER A 83 96.20 56.82 -70.00
C SER A 83 96.54 55.60 -70.87
N GLY A 84 97.81 55.16 -70.86
CA GLY A 84 98.28 54.02 -71.64
C GLY A 84 99.80 54.02 -71.85
N ILE A 85 100.33 52.93 -72.41
CA ILE A 85 101.74 52.85 -72.81
C ILE A 85 101.83 53.11 -74.32
N TYR A 86 102.66 54.08 -74.72
CA TYR A 86 102.81 54.54 -76.09
C TYR A 86 104.24 54.35 -76.59
N THR A 87 104.40 53.76 -77.78
CA THR A 87 105.70 53.52 -78.43
C THR A 87 105.97 54.54 -79.52
N TYR A 88 107.09 55.27 -79.39
CA TYR A 88 107.53 56.34 -80.29
C TYR A 88 108.66 55.85 -81.19
N LEU A 89 108.76 56.41 -82.40
CA LEU A 89 109.81 56.07 -83.37
C LEU A 89 110.65 57.30 -83.73
N LEU A 90 111.96 57.12 -83.86
CA LEU A 90 112.92 58.12 -84.30
C LEU A 90 113.60 57.64 -85.59
N ASN A 91 113.48 58.43 -86.65
CA ASN A 91 113.99 58.10 -87.98
C ASN A 91 115.06 59.10 -88.42
N VAL A 92 116.22 58.60 -88.87
CA VAL A 92 117.27 59.37 -89.54
C VAL A 92 117.73 58.58 -90.74
N LEU A 93 117.52 59.12 -91.96
CA LEU A 93 117.73 58.39 -93.20
C LEU A 93 117.06 57.01 -93.12
N ASP A 94 117.82 55.93 -93.32
CA ASP A 94 117.33 54.54 -93.29
C ASP A 94 117.40 53.90 -91.89
N THR A 95 117.77 54.65 -90.84
CA THR A 95 117.87 54.12 -89.47
C THR A 95 116.69 54.54 -88.61
N THR A 96 116.01 53.56 -88.00
CA THR A 96 114.91 53.75 -87.05
C THR A 96 115.27 53.25 -85.66
N LYS A 97 114.88 53.99 -84.61
CA LYS A 97 114.99 53.56 -83.21
C LYS A 97 113.71 53.86 -82.44
N THR A 98 113.33 53.01 -81.49
CA THR A 98 112.09 53.14 -80.71
C THR A 98 112.33 53.35 -79.22
N PHE A 99 111.34 53.92 -78.54
CA PHE A 99 111.27 54.02 -77.07
C PHE A 99 109.81 54.14 -76.61
N ASN A 100 109.53 53.89 -75.33
CA ASN A 100 108.17 53.94 -74.76
C ASN A 100 108.03 55.07 -73.74
N LEU A 101 106.84 55.68 -73.69
CA LEU A 101 106.39 56.51 -72.55
C LEU A 101 105.07 55.93 -72.01
N THR A 102 104.92 55.96 -70.69
CA THR A 102 103.69 55.50 -69.99
C THR A 102 102.92 56.71 -69.47
N PHE A 103 101.63 56.80 -69.79
CA PHE A 103 100.72 57.79 -69.24
C PHE A 103 99.77 57.14 -68.24
N VAL A 104 99.75 57.60 -66.98
CA VAL A 104 98.90 57.05 -65.91
C VAL A 104 97.72 57.98 -65.62
N ALA A 105 96.59 57.43 -65.18
CA ALA A 105 95.40 58.22 -64.83
C ALA A 105 95.71 59.23 -63.71
N GLY A 106 94.98 60.35 -63.71
CA GLY A 106 95.15 61.44 -62.74
C GLY A 106 94.55 61.14 -61.36
N THR A 107 94.30 62.21 -60.60
CA THR A 107 93.64 62.13 -59.29
C THR A 107 92.17 61.75 -59.43
N LEU A 108 91.65 61.03 -58.44
CA LEU A 108 90.23 60.68 -58.36
C LEU A 108 89.33 61.91 -58.44
N TYR A 109 88.37 61.89 -59.35
CA TYR A 109 87.43 62.98 -59.59
C TYR A 109 85.98 62.56 -59.35
N SER A 110 85.61 61.35 -59.78
CA SER A 110 84.25 60.85 -59.60
C SER A 110 84.20 59.32 -59.47
N VAL A 111 83.08 58.84 -58.94
CA VAL A 111 82.72 57.43 -58.95
C VAL A 111 81.38 57.26 -59.66
N SER A 112 81.34 56.37 -60.66
CA SER A 112 80.12 55.96 -61.32
C SER A 112 79.55 54.73 -60.63
N PHE A 113 78.22 54.71 -60.46
CA PHE A 113 77.49 53.64 -59.80
C PHE A 113 76.36 53.14 -60.70
N ALA A 114 76.32 51.84 -60.93
CA ALA A 114 75.28 51.21 -61.75
C ALA A 114 74.80 49.91 -61.13
N LEU A 115 73.49 49.70 -61.12
CA LEU A 115 72.90 48.39 -60.83
C LEU A 115 73.05 47.51 -62.07
N THR A 116 73.71 46.37 -61.90
CA THR A 116 73.95 45.39 -62.98
C THR A 116 73.13 44.11 -62.82
N GLY A 117 72.54 43.89 -61.64
CA GLY A 117 71.60 42.80 -61.37
C GLY A 117 70.13 43.24 -61.33
N ALA A 118 69.27 42.40 -60.75
CA ALA A 118 67.84 42.68 -60.60
C ALA A 118 67.58 43.87 -59.65
N ASN A 119 66.58 44.69 -59.98
CA ASN A 119 66.12 45.81 -59.15
C ASN A 119 65.02 45.42 -58.14
N THR A 120 64.50 44.20 -58.24
CA THR A 120 63.51 43.62 -57.33
C THR A 120 64.00 42.25 -56.89
N LEU A 121 64.12 42.03 -55.59
CA LEU A 121 64.56 40.77 -55.01
C LEU A 121 63.53 40.25 -54.00
N THR A 122 63.49 38.94 -53.78
CA THR A 122 62.75 38.37 -52.66
C THR A 122 63.48 38.68 -51.35
N ALA A 123 62.77 39.14 -50.31
CA ALA A 123 63.28 39.43 -48.98
C ALA A 123 63.62 38.14 -48.19
N ASN A 124 64.58 37.34 -48.68
CA ASN A 124 64.91 36.02 -48.12
C ASN A 124 66.34 35.86 -47.60
N GLY A 125 67.07 36.96 -47.41
CA GLY A 125 68.44 36.93 -46.89
C GLY A 125 69.49 36.31 -47.84
N SER A 126 69.08 35.84 -49.02
CA SER A 126 69.90 34.99 -49.90
C SER A 126 69.87 35.40 -51.37
N SER A 127 68.78 36.02 -51.84
CA SER A 127 68.69 36.56 -53.19
C SER A 127 69.75 37.62 -53.38
N THR A 128 70.44 37.59 -54.51
CA THR A 128 71.55 38.52 -54.76
C THR A 128 71.27 39.44 -55.93
N THR A 129 71.69 40.69 -55.81
CA THR A 129 71.87 41.60 -56.94
C THR A 129 73.31 42.13 -56.95
N SER A 130 73.73 42.72 -58.06
CA SER A 130 75.08 43.22 -58.24
C SER A 130 75.09 44.69 -58.59
N PHE A 131 76.03 45.43 -58.02
CA PHE A 131 76.31 46.81 -58.36
C PHE A 131 77.74 46.95 -58.85
N LYS A 132 77.96 47.80 -59.86
CA LYS A 132 79.27 48.10 -60.38
C LYS A 132 79.68 49.51 -59.97
N ALA A 133 80.87 49.62 -59.38
CA ALA A 133 81.54 50.89 -59.09
C ALA A 133 82.71 51.08 -60.07
N ILE A 134 82.79 52.27 -60.68
CA ILE A 134 83.88 52.64 -61.60
C ILE A 134 84.48 53.97 -61.16
N THR A 135 85.77 54.00 -60.85
CA THR A 135 86.46 55.20 -60.38
C THR A 135 87.18 55.90 -61.53
N LEU A 136 86.95 57.20 -61.67
CA LEU A 136 87.35 57.99 -62.83
C LEU A 136 88.12 59.25 -62.41
N ASP A 137 89.09 59.65 -63.22
CA ASP A 137 89.68 60.99 -63.16
C ASP A 137 88.80 62.01 -63.92
N GLN A 138 89.18 63.29 -63.88
CA GLN A 138 88.42 64.38 -64.51
C GLN A 138 88.31 64.27 -66.05
N TYR A 139 89.12 63.40 -66.67
CA TYR A 139 89.14 63.16 -68.11
C TYR A 139 88.45 61.85 -68.49
N GLY A 140 87.89 61.13 -67.51
CA GLY A 140 87.21 59.85 -67.71
C GLY A 140 88.15 58.64 -67.80
N ASN A 141 89.42 58.78 -67.42
CA ASN A 141 90.31 57.62 -67.31
C ASN A 141 90.01 56.85 -66.03
N ARG A 142 90.08 55.52 -66.13
CA ARG A 142 89.81 54.61 -65.01
C ARG A 142 91.00 54.55 -64.05
N ILE A 143 90.72 54.66 -62.76
CA ILE A 143 91.74 54.66 -61.71
C ILE A 143 91.66 53.34 -60.93
N SER A 144 92.74 52.56 -60.94
CA SER A 144 92.86 51.32 -60.16
C SER A 144 93.23 51.57 -58.69
N ASN A 145 93.00 50.59 -57.81
CA ASN A 145 93.37 50.60 -56.38
C ASN A 145 92.74 51.74 -55.57
N VAL A 146 91.55 52.22 -55.97
CA VAL A 146 90.79 53.22 -55.22
C VAL A 146 89.85 52.51 -54.24
N ALA A 147 89.83 52.94 -52.98
CA ALA A 147 88.90 52.42 -51.98
C ALA A 147 87.47 52.88 -52.30
N VAL A 148 86.57 51.92 -52.50
CA VAL A 148 85.14 52.11 -52.74
C VAL A 148 84.33 51.39 -51.67
N THR A 149 83.29 52.05 -51.14
CA THR A 149 82.41 51.52 -50.10
C THR A 149 80.97 51.57 -50.59
N LEU A 150 80.27 50.44 -50.56
CA LEU A 150 78.82 50.41 -50.73
C LEU A 150 78.14 50.78 -49.42
N VAL A 151 77.37 51.88 -49.43
CA VAL A 151 76.55 52.31 -48.29
C VAL A 151 75.28 51.49 -48.28
N ILE A 152 75.08 50.72 -47.21
CA ILE A 152 73.88 49.91 -47.00
C ILE A 152 72.99 50.64 -45.97
N PRO A 153 71.74 50.97 -46.32
CA PRO A 153 70.79 51.54 -45.37
C PRO A 153 70.39 50.50 -44.31
N GLU A 154 69.83 50.95 -43.19
CA GLU A 154 69.33 50.04 -42.15
C GLU A 154 68.32 49.03 -42.75
N ASN A 155 68.50 47.75 -42.43
CA ASN A 155 67.73 46.64 -43.01
C ASN A 155 67.83 46.48 -44.54
N GLY A 156 68.76 47.16 -45.21
CA GLY A 156 69.01 47.08 -46.65
C GLY A 156 69.80 45.85 -47.12
N GLY A 157 69.85 44.78 -46.33
CA GLY A 157 70.58 43.55 -46.67
C GLY A 157 72.05 43.57 -46.27
N SER A 158 72.89 42.79 -46.97
CA SER A 158 74.31 42.62 -46.61
C SER A 158 75.19 42.40 -47.84
N VAL A 159 76.41 42.94 -47.86
CA VAL A 159 77.37 42.70 -48.94
C VAL A 159 77.96 41.30 -48.82
N VAL A 160 78.05 40.58 -49.94
CA VAL A 160 78.81 39.34 -50.08
C VAL A 160 80.25 39.69 -50.43
N GLY A 161 81.18 39.47 -49.50
CA GLY A 161 82.60 39.75 -49.67
C GLY A 161 83.08 40.94 -48.86
N ILE A 162 84.09 41.65 -49.37
CA ILE A 162 84.72 42.79 -48.69
C ILE A 162 83.99 44.11 -48.99
N ASN A 163 83.79 44.92 -47.95
CA ASN A 163 83.25 46.29 -48.02
C ASN A 163 83.79 47.08 -46.80
N PRO A 164 84.65 48.11 -46.97
CA PRO A 164 85.13 48.68 -48.23
C PRO A 164 85.99 47.72 -49.06
N ALA A 165 86.00 47.93 -50.38
CA ALA A 165 86.80 47.20 -51.36
C ALA A 165 87.72 48.14 -52.14
N VAL A 166 88.64 47.60 -52.94
CA VAL A 166 89.48 48.40 -53.84
C VAL A 166 89.20 48.05 -55.29
N THR A 167 89.21 49.06 -56.17
CA THR A 167 89.02 48.83 -57.61
C THR A 167 90.18 48.04 -58.21
N ASN A 168 89.87 47.17 -59.17
CA ASN A 168 90.84 46.33 -59.87
C ASN A 168 91.77 47.16 -60.80
N ASN A 169 92.65 46.48 -61.53
CA ASN A 169 93.61 47.12 -62.46
C ASN A 169 92.96 47.88 -63.65
N ILE A 170 91.64 47.76 -63.84
CA ILE A 170 90.86 48.52 -64.83
C ILE A 170 89.88 49.52 -64.17
N GLY A 171 90.06 49.79 -62.87
CA GLY A 171 89.29 50.79 -62.11
C GLY A 171 87.84 50.41 -61.83
N GLU A 172 87.50 49.12 -61.81
CA GLU A 172 86.16 48.63 -61.48
C GLU A 172 86.14 47.77 -60.20
N TYR A 173 84.99 47.73 -59.54
CA TYR A 173 84.66 46.71 -58.56
C TYR A 173 83.18 46.34 -58.64
N ASP A 174 82.86 45.05 -58.57
CA ASP A 174 81.49 44.54 -58.55
C ASP A 174 81.11 44.15 -57.12
N PHE A 175 80.21 44.91 -56.51
CA PHE A 175 79.58 44.57 -55.24
C PHE A 175 78.45 43.59 -55.48
N ILE A 176 78.38 42.54 -54.67
CA ILE A 176 77.23 41.64 -54.63
C ILE A 176 76.48 41.90 -53.33
N LEU A 177 75.21 42.29 -53.42
CA LEU A 177 74.33 42.51 -52.29
C LEU A 177 73.41 41.30 -52.12
N ARG A 178 73.38 40.70 -50.93
CA ARG A 178 72.30 39.81 -50.48
C ARG A 178 71.14 40.65 -49.95
N SER A 179 69.94 40.31 -50.38
CA SER A 179 68.69 40.91 -49.90
C SER A 179 68.54 40.79 -48.38
N SER A 180 67.73 41.65 -47.79
CA SER A 180 67.31 41.53 -46.39
C SER A 180 66.31 40.38 -46.19
N ASN A 181 65.92 40.15 -44.94
CA ASN A 181 64.72 39.38 -44.59
C ASN A 181 63.49 40.28 -44.44
N GLN A 182 63.62 41.60 -44.59
CA GLN A 182 62.53 42.56 -44.52
C GLN A 182 62.17 43.09 -45.90
N THR A 183 60.88 43.24 -46.16
CA THR A 183 60.37 43.89 -47.37
C THR A 183 60.48 45.41 -47.28
N GLY A 184 60.71 46.06 -48.41
CA GLY A 184 60.81 47.51 -48.47
C GLY A 184 61.55 48.00 -49.71
N VAL A 185 61.54 49.31 -49.92
CA VAL A 185 62.38 49.96 -50.94
C VAL A 185 63.58 50.58 -50.23
N TYR A 186 64.78 50.12 -50.59
CA TYR A 186 66.03 50.56 -49.98
C TYR A 186 66.90 51.26 -51.02
N THR A 187 67.53 52.38 -50.67
CA THR A 187 68.41 53.14 -51.57
C THR A 187 69.87 52.95 -51.20
N TYR A 188 70.72 52.78 -52.22
CA TYR A 188 72.15 52.48 -52.08
C TYR A 188 72.99 53.53 -52.80
N SER A 189 74.18 53.82 -52.29
CA SER A 189 75.16 54.70 -52.93
C SER A 189 76.58 54.17 -52.73
N ILE A 190 77.52 54.65 -53.57
CA ILE A 190 78.96 54.36 -53.43
C ILE A 190 79.68 55.60 -52.92
N LEU A 191 80.54 55.38 -51.92
CA LEU A 191 81.54 56.34 -51.48
C LEU A 191 82.91 55.91 -52.03
N ALA A 192 83.70 56.86 -52.52
CA ALA A 192 85.06 56.62 -52.98
C ALA A 192 86.00 57.71 -52.43
N SER A 193 86.80 57.37 -51.41
CA SER A 193 87.68 58.34 -50.72
C SER A 193 87.02 59.71 -50.47
N ASP A 194 87.62 60.81 -50.94
CA ASP A 194 87.22 62.19 -50.66
C ASP A 194 86.31 62.81 -51.75
N VAL A 195 85.82 62.03 -52.72
CA VAL A 195 84.88 62.54 -53.73
C VAL A 195 83.43 62.38 -53.26
N ALA A 196 82.54 63.23 -53.79
CA ALA A 196 81.12 63.17 -53.47
C ALA A 196 80.53 61.78 -53.78
N ALA A 197 79.58 61.36 -52.94
CA ALA A 197 78.86 60.09 -53.11
C ALA A 197 78.21 60.00 -54.50
N SER A 198 78.09 58.78 -55.02
CA SER A 198 77.32 58.54 -56.25
C SER A 198 75.85 58.90 -56.09
N THR A 199 75.13 59.02 -57.20
CA THR A 199 73.65 59.02 -57.18
C THR A 199 73.11 57.75 -56.55
N GLU A 200 72.02 57.86 -55.79
CA GLU A 200 71.38 56.71 -55.16
C GLU A 200 70.64 55.83 -56.18
N ILE A 201 70.64 54.52 -55.95
CA ILE A 201 69.85 53.55 -56.70
C ILE A 201 68.93 52.80 -55.74
N ALA A 202 67.65 52.71 -56.07
CA ALA A 202 66.66 51.95 -55.31
C ALA A 202 66.63 50.46 -55.70
N VAL A 203 66.56 49.58 -54.71
CA VAL A 203 66.24 48.16 -54.87
C VAL A 203 65.03 47.84 -54.00
N THR A 204 64.05 47.15 -54.57
CA THR A 204 62.83 46.74 -53.87
C THR A 204 62.95 45.30 -53.39
N PHE A 205 62.76 45.07 -52.10
CA PHE A 205 62.61 43.74 -51.52
C PHE A 205 61.12 43.42 -51.35
N VAL A 206 60.66 42.39 -52.05
CA VAL A 206 59.27 41.90 -52.01
C VAL A 206 59.19 40.61 -51.19
N ALA A 207 58.03 40.35 -50.58
CA ALA A 207 57.80 39.14 -49.80
C ALA A 207 57.96 37.88 -50.68
N GLY A 208 58.35 36.77 -50.04
CA GLY A 208 58.47 35.47 -50.71
C GLY A 208 57.13 34.79 -51.00
N PHE A 209 57.18 33.50 -51.29
CA PHE A 209 55.98 32.67 -51.39
C PHE A 209 55.26 32.59 -50.05
N VAL A 210 53.94 32.38 -50.11
CA VAL A 210 53.10 32.17 -48.92
C VAL A 210 53.65 31.00 -48.13
N SER A 211 53.98 31.24 -46.86
CA SER A 211 54.45 30.21 -45.92
C SER A 211 53.57 30.10 -44.69
N ASN A 212 52.81 31.14 -44.37
CA ASN A 212 51.86 31.16 -43.25
C ASN A 212 50.55 31.81 -43.72
N ILE A 213 49.44 31.19 -43.35
CA ILE A 213 48.09 31.69 -43.62
C ILE A 213 47.24 31.51 -42.36
N ASN A 214 46.56 32.58 -41.96
CA ASN A 214 45.73 32.60 -40.77
C ASN A 214 44.31 33.10 -41.12
N LEU A 215 43.32 32.58 -40.40
CA LEU A 215 41.92 32.99 -40.49
C LEU A 215 41.50 33.53 -39.12
N SER A 216 40.72 34.59 -39.07
CA SER A 216 40.14 35.13 -37.84
C SER A 216 38.81 35.87 -38.09
N PHE A 217 37.99 35.99 -37.06
CA PHE A 217 36.77 36.81 -37.04
C PHE A 217 36.41 37.18 -35.61
N ASP A 218 35.67 38.28 -35.44
CA ASP A 218 35.29 38.79 -34.13
C ASP A 218 34.17 37.97 -33.47
N ALA A 219 34.24 37.85 -32.13
CA ALA A 219 33.21 37.24 -31.31
C ALA A 219 31.94 38.12 -31.24
N PRO A 220 30.73 37.52 -31.14
CA PRO A 220 30.45 36.09 -31.06
C PRO A 220 30.52 35.38 -32.42
N ALA A 221 30.94 34.12 -32.43
CA ALA A 221 31.04 33.26 -33.62
C ALA A 221 29.68 32.73 -34.10
N THR A 222 28.63 33.56 -34.06
CA THR A 222 27.25 33.19 -34.39
C THR A 222 26.61 34.16 -35.39
N LEU A 223 25.65 33.65 -36.16
CA LEU A 223 24.75 34.41 -37.05
C LEU A 223 23.37 33.75 -37.03
N TRP A 224 22.30 34.48 -37.38
CA TRP A 224 21.00 33.85 -37.61
C TRP A 224 20.96 33.18 -39.00
N ALA A 225 20.33 32.01 -39.08
CA ALA A 225 20.12 31.26 -40.32
C ALA A 225 18.94 31.84 -41.14
N ASP A 226 18.96 33.15 -41.37
CA ASP A 226 17.91 33.91 -42.07
C ASP A 226 18.23 34.16 -43.56
N GLY A 227 19.39 33.72 -44.04
CA GLY A 227 19.86 33.99 -45.40
C GLY A 227 20.30 35.43 -45.66
N SER A 228 20.35 36.29 -44.63
CA SER A 228 20.60 37.74 -44.79
C SER A 228 21.58 38.32 -43.78
N SER A 229 21.74 37.69 -42.62
CA SER A 229 22.68 38.06 -41.57
C SER A 229 24.11 37.95 -42.10
N THR A 230 24.96 38.94 -41.78
CA THR A 230 26.33 39.02 -42.32
C THR A 230 27.39 39.09 -41.23
N LYS A 231 28.59 38.55 -41.52
CA LYS A 231 29.79 38.65 -40.68
C LYS A 231 31.03 38.89 -41.53
N LEU A 232 31.91 39.76 -41.05
CA LEU A 232 33.22 39.98 -41.66
C LEU A 232 34.20 38.89 -41.18
N ILE A 233 34.88 38.24 -42.13
CA ILE A 233 35.93 37.25 -41.91
C ILE A 233 37.23 37.83 -42.45
N THR A 234 38.30 37.73 -41.66
CA THR A 234 39.61 38.30 -41.99
C THR A 234 40.63 37.19 -42.15
N ALA A 235 41.46 37.26 -43.19
CA ALA A 235 42.55 36.33 -43.43
C ALA A 235 43.86 37.07 -43.63
N THR A 236 44.96 36.52 -43.13
CA THR A 236 46.29 37.10 -43.32
C THR A 236 47.25 36.09 -43.95
N ILE A 237 48.10 36.56 -44.86
CA ILE A 237 49.16 35.76 -45.49
C ILE A 237 50.53 36.41 -45.29
N GLN A 238 51.51 35.57 -44.93
CA GLN A 238 52.89 35.97 -44.70
C GLN A 238 53.86 34.98 -45.35
N ASP A 239 55.06 35.44 -45.66
CA ASP A 239 56.17 34.57 -46.06
C ASP A 239 56.85 33.91 -44.84
N GLN A 240 57.89 33.10 -45.08
CA GLN A 240 58.59 32.36 -44.02
C GLN A 240 59.33 33.26 -43.00
N PHE A 241 59.47 34.56 -43.29
CA PHE A 241 60.10 35.55 -42.42
C PHE A 241 59.07 36.50 -41.78
N SER A 242 57.79 36.12 -41.81
CA SER A 242 56.67 36.92 -41.29
C SER A 242 56.45 38.25 -42.02
N ASN A 243 56.94 38.40 -43.26
CA ASN A 243 56.60 39.57 -44.05
C ASN A 243 55.19 39.44 -44.64
N PRO A 244 54.36 40.49 -44.59
CA PRO A 244 53.04 40.47 -45.22
C PRO A 244 53.17 40.39 -46.74
N ILE A 245 52.39 39.50 -47.36
CA ILE A 245 52.37 39.36 -48.82
C ILE A 245 51.23 40.21 -49.37
N SER A 246 51.54 41.30 -50.08
CA SER A 246 50.55 42.14 -50.74
C SER A 246 50.16 41.63 -52.12
N GLY A 247 48.87 41.71 -52.48
CA GLY A 247 48.34 41.28 -53.77
C GLY A 247 48.24 39.76 -53.95
N GLY A 248 48.40 38.98 -52.88
CA GLY A 248 48.20 37.53 -52.91
C GLY A 248 46.72 37.18 -52.97
N ILE A 249 46.37 36.15 -53.76
CA ILE A 249 44.98 35.69 -53.89
C ILE A 249 44.66 34.77 -52.72
N ILE A 250 43.63 35.13 -51.94
CA ILE A 250 43.10 34.32 -50.84
C ILE A 250 41.68 33.89 -51.20
N THR A 251 41.39 32.60 -51.10
CA THR A 251 40.04 32.06 -51.28
C THR A 251 39.51 31.56 -49.95
N LEU A 252 38.30 31.98 -49.57
CA LEU A 252 37.58 31.42 -48.42
C LEU A 252 36.90 30.11 -48.85
N ASN A 253 37.28 29.02 -48.21
CA ASN A 253 36.70 27.70 -48.41
C ASN A 253 35.40 27.62 -47.59
N VAL A 254 34.27 27.84 -48.26
CA VAL A 254 32.95 27.76 -47.66
C VAL A 254 32.42 26.32 -47.77
N PRO A 255 32.10 25.64 -46.65
CA PRO A 255 31.53 24.31 -46.69
C PRO A 255 30.09 24.34 -47.24
N SER A 256 29.58 23.20 -47.70
CA SER A 256 28.18 23.08 -48.13
C SER A 256 27.23 23.53 -47.02
N GLY A 257 26.28 24.42 -47.34
CA GLY A 257 25.35 25.01 -46.37
C GLY A 257 25.92 26.17 -45.53
N GLY A 258 27.23 26.43 -45.59
CA GLY A 258 27.92 27.49 -44.84
C GLY A 258 27.72 28.90 -45.37
N GLY A 259 26.57 29.19 -45.98
CA GLY A 259 26.26 30.54 -46.49
C GLY A 259 26.94 30.88 -47.81
N TRP A 260 27.11 32.17 -48.05
CA TRP A 260 27.61 32.71 -49.31
C TRP A 260 28.68 33.78 -49.08
N VAL A 261 29.68 33.81 -49.96
CA VAL A 261 30.73 34.83 -50.01
C VAL A 261 31.03 35.20 -51.47
N ALA A 262 31.40 36.46 -51.70
CA ALA A 262 31.84 36.94 -53.00
C ALA A 262 33.29 36.50 -53.31
N GLY A 263 33.47 35.28 -53.83
CA GLY A 263 34.70 34.84 -54.51
C GLY A 263 36.02 34.96 -53.72
N ALA A 264 37.14 35.00 -54.45
CA ALA A 264 38.48 35.21 -53.90
C ALA A 264 38.76 36.71 -53.70
N SER A 265 39.53 37.05 -52.66
CA SER A 265 39.92 38.41 -52.32
C SER A 265 41.45 38.55 -52.38
N PHE A 266 41.93 39.75 -52.68
CA PHE A 266 43.36 40.05 -52.72
C PHE A 266 43.81 40.62 -51.38
N SER A 267 44.97 40.21 -50.90
CA SER A 267 45.57 40.80 -49.71
C SER A 267 46.03 42.24 -49.96
N ASP A 268 45.80 43.10 -48.97
CA ASP A 268 46.27 44.49 -48.97
C ASP A 268 47.77 44.60 -48.65
N ILE A 269 48.29 45.81 -48.43
CA ILE A 269 49.70 46.07 -48.09
C ILE A 269 50.12 45.41 -46.76
N THR A 270 49.17 45.08 -45.89
CA THR A 270 49.39 44.40 -44.60
C THR A 270 49.28 42.89 -44.70
N GLY A 271 49.06 42.36 -45.91
CA GLY A 271 48.87 40.93 -46.13
C GLY A 271 47.48 40.44 -45.73
N THR A 272 46.52 41.35 -45.54
CA THR A 272 45.18 41.05 -45.03
C THR A 272 44.15 41.07 -46.16
N ALA A 273 43.25 40.08 -46.21
CA ALA A 273 42.05 40.12 -47.04
C ALA A 273 40.80 39.93 -46.17
N THR A 274 39.72 40.60 -46.52
CA THR A 274 38.43 40.48 -45.83
C THR A 274 37.37 39.87 -46.74
N PHE A 275 36.46 39.13 -46.12
CA PHE A 275 35.35 38.44 -46.74
C PHE A 275 34.07 38.78 -45.99
N LEU A 276 33.04 39.21 -46.70
CA LEU A 276 31.70 39.37 -46.11
C LEU A 276 30.92 38.07 -46.31
N LEU A 277 30.77 37.30 -45.23
CA LEU A 277 29.97 36.08 -45.21
C LEU A 277 28.50 36.45 -44.97
N THR A 278 27.61 36.04 -45.86
CA THR A 278 26.16 36.03 -45.64
C THR A 278 25.74 34.64 -45.19
N SER A 279 24.95 34.53 -44.12
CA SER A 279 24.45 33.25 -43.61
C SER A 279 23.58 32.54 -44.65
N SER A 280 23.43 31.22 -44.50
CA SER A 280 22.41 30.46 -45.23
C SER A 280 21.09 30.45 -44.48
N THR A 281 20.08 29.79 -45.04
CA THR A 281 18.83 29.46 -44.34
C THR A 281 18.90 28.15 -43.56
N VAL A 282 20.07 27.50 -43.50
CA VAL A 282 20.25 26.19 -42.83
C VAL A 282 21.07 26.38 -41.56
N ALA A 283 20.43 26.20 -40.40
CA ALA A 283 21.11 26.30 -39.11
C ALA A 283 22.15 25.17 -38.93
N GLY A 284 23.22 25.46 -38.18
CA GLY A 284 24.29 24.49 -37.93
C GLY A 284 25.66 25.13 -37.71
N THR A 285 26.63 24.31 -37.32
CA THR A 285 28.01 24.74 -37.13
C THR A 285 28.84 24.39 -38.37
N TYR A 286 29.40 25.41 -39.02
CA TYR A 286 30.13 25.28 -40.27
C TYR A 286 31.60 25.62 -40.08
N SER A 287 32.49 24.81 -40.67
CA SER A 287 33.94 24.92 -40.56
C SER A 287 34.53 25.61 -41.79
N TYR A 288 35.12 26.78 -41.59
CA TYR A 288 35.71 27.62 -42.63
C TYR A 288 37.23 27.56 -42.55
N SER A 289 37.87 27.54 -43.72
CA SER A 289 39.32 27.70 -43.87
C SER A 289 39.59 28.63 -45.03
N VAL A 290 40.81 29.17 -45.13
CA VAL A 290 41.23 29.93 -46.30
C VAL A 290 42.39 29.24 -46.98
N SER A 291 42.48 29.38 -48.31
CA SER A 291 43.55 28.82 -49.11
C SER A 291 44.27 29.89 -49.93
N SER A 292 45.60 29.84 -49.95
CA SER A 292 46.46 30.69 -50.79
C SER A 292 47.79 29.98 -51.07
N GLY A 293 48.31 30.08 -52.30
CA GLY A 293 49.63 29.53 -52.66
C GLY A 293 49.80 28.02 -52.45
N GLY A 294 48.70 27.24 -52.43
CA GLY A 294 48.72 25.80 -52.15
C GLY A 294 48.72 25.43 -50.66
N LEU A 295 48.68 26.41 -49.75
CA LEU A 295 48.48 26.23 -48.31
C LEU A 295 47.01 26.47 -47.93
N THR A 296 46.56 25.81 -46.87
CA THR A 296 45.24 26.01 -46.26
C THR A 296 45.40 26.29 -44.78
N SER A 297 44.68 27.29 -44.26
CA SER A 297 44.72 27.64 -42.83
C SER A 297 44.12 26.56 -41.95
N ALA A 298 44.38 26.64 -40.65
CA ALA A 298 43.54 25.95 -39.66
C ALA A 298 42.07 26.35 -39.85
N SER A 299 41.17 25.40 -39.61
CA SER A 299 39.74 25.63 -39.70
C SER A 299 39.20 26.34 -38.46
N GLN A 300 38.22 27.22 -38.65
CA GLN A 300 37.45 27.84 -37.58
C GLN A 300 35.95 27.70 -37.82
N THR A 301 35.17 27.65 -36.74
CA THR A 301 33.74 27.36 -36.83
C THR A 301 32.87 28.59 -36.57
N ILE A 302 31.84 28.78 -37.39
CA ILE A 302 30.75 29.74 -37.13
C ILE A 302 29.45 28.94 -37.02
N THR A 303 28.65 29.23 -35.99
CA THR A 303 27.36 28.57 -35.76
C THR A 303 26.22 29.47 -36.25
N PHE A 304 25.47 28.99 -37.24
CA PHE A 304 24.21 29.59 -37.65
C PHE A 304 23.09 29.10 -36.73
N LEU A 305 22.47 30.03 -36.01
CA LEU A 305 21.38 29.79 -35.08
C LEU A 305 20.06 29.76 -35.83
N ALA A 306 19.22 28.78 -35.52
CA ALA A 306 17.85 28.71 -36.01
C ALA A 306 17.01 29.90 -35.49
N LEU A 307 16.01 30.29 -36.27
CA LEU A 307 15.08 31.36 -35.90
C LEU A 307 14.08 30.87 -34.84
N ASP A 308 13.23 31.79 -34.39
CA ASP A 308 12.12 31.45 -33.51
C ASP A 308 11.16 30.44 -34.18
N PRO A 309 10.54 29.53 -33.39
CA PRO A 309 9.66 28.50 -33.93
C PRO A 309 8.47 29.09 -34.67
N SER A 310 8.30 28.69 -35.92
CA SER A 310 7.10 28.94 -36.71
C SER A 310 6.05 27.82 -36.56
N SER A 311 6.51 26.62 -36.19
CA SER A 311 5.71 25.42 -36.01
C SER A 311 6.18 24.68 -34.75
N ILE A 312 5.22 24.12 -34.01
CA ILE A 312 5.47 23.23 -32.87
C ILE A 312 4.61 21.98 -33.07
N THR A 313 5.17 20.79 -32.87
CA THR A 313 4.42 19.53 -32.86
C THR A 313 4.61 18.84 -31.52
N LEU A 314 3.52 18.45 -30.86
CA LEU A 314 3.54 17.74 -29.58
C LEU A 314 3.16 16.28 -29.80
N ALA A 315 3.93 15.37 -29.20
CA ALA A 315 3.65 13.95 -29.26
C ALA A 315 4.00 13.25 -27.93
N THR A 316 3.24 12.21 -27.59
CA THR A 316 3.59 11.33 -26.46
C THR A 316 4.70 10.37 -26.86
N THR A 317 5.74 10.29 -26.05
CA THR A 317 6.86 9.34 -26.21
C THR A 317 6.86 8.23 -25.16
N GLY A 318 6.22 8.47 -24.01
CA GLY A 318 5.89 7.43 -23.02
C GLY A 318 4.53 6.79 -23.27
N SER A 319 3.90 6.31 -22.20
CA SER A 319 2.53 5.78 -22.25
C SER A 319 1.51 6.90 -22.45
N SER A 320 0.58 6.72 -23.39
CA SER A 320 -0.59 7.61 -23.57
C SER A 320 -1.68 7.39 -22.53
N SER A 321 -1.52 6.38 -21.66
CA SER A 321 -2.40 6.10 -20.54
C SER A 321 -1.62 5.76 -19.27
N ILE A 322 -1.88 6.47 -18.17
CA ILE A 322 -1.20 6.33 -16.88
C ILE A 322 -2.18 6.41 -15.71
N LEU A 323 -1.78 5.93 -14.54
CA LEU A 323 -2.62 5.87 -13.34
C LEU A 323 -2.87 7.28 -12.77
N ALA A 324 -4.10 7.58 -12.35
CA ALA A 324 -4.50 8.86 -11.75
C ALA A 324 -4.14 8.95 -10.25
N ASN A 325 -2.89 8.67 -9.87
CA ASN A 325 -2.47 8.57 -8.46
C ASN A 325 -1.58 9.73 -7.98
N GLY A 326 -1.46 10.80 -8.75
CA GLY A 326 -0.59 11.93 -8.39
C GLY A 326 0.92 11.66 -8.51
N SER A 327 1.34 10.47 -8.97
CA SER A 327 2.76 10.09 -9.00
C SER A 327 3.20 9.32 -10.25
N ALA A 328 2.27 8.73 -11.01
CA ALA A 328 2.59 8.07 -12.27
C ALA A 328 3.09 9.12 -13.27
N THR A 329 4.10 8.77 -14.05
CA THR A 329 4.72 9.69 -15.00
C THR A 329 4.66 9.19 -16.44
N THR A 330 4.58 10.12 -17.39
CA THR A 330 4.79 9.88 -18.82
C THR A 330 5.60 11.04 -19.41
N THR A 331 6.08 10.89 -20.64
CA THR A 331 6.90 11.91 -21.31
C THR A 331 6.22 12.41 -22.57
N LEU A 332 5.98 13.72 -22.62
CA LEU A 332 5.57 14.44 -23.82
C LEU A 332 6.80 15.10 -24.47
N ARG A 333 6.88 15.08 -25.79
CA ARG A 333 7.97 15.69 -26.56
C ARG A 333 7.39 16.72 -27.52
N ALA A 334 7.77 17.98 -27.34
CA ALA A 334 7.53 19.03 -28.33
C ALA A 334 8.71 19.13 -29.28
N PHE A 335 8.44 19.22 -30.58
CA PHE A 335 9.41 19.53 -31.62
C PHE A 335 9.12 20.92 -32.17
N ALA A 336 10.09 21.83 -32.11
CA ALA A 336 9.95 23.21 -32.54
C ALA A 336 10.86 23.48 -33.74
N GLU A 337 10.29 23.99 -34.83
CA GLU A 337 11.02 24.34 -36.05
C GLU A 337 10.66 25.73 -36.57
N ASP A 338 11.65 26.41 -37.15
CA ASP A 338 11.45 27.70 -37.79
C ASP A 338 10.79 27.57 -39.17
N ALA A 339 10.50 28.71 -39.82
CA ALA A 339 9.81 28.73 -41.12
C ALA A 339 10.62 28.09 -42.26
N ASN A 340 11.92 27.88 -42.06
CA ASN A 340 12.83 27.24 -43.01
C ASN A 340 12.99 25.74 -42.71
N GLY A 341 12.29 25.19 -41.71
CA GLY A 341 12.37 23.80 -41.28
C GLY A 341 13.61 23.49 -40.43
N ASN A 342 14.29 24.51 -39.88
CA ASN A 342 15.40 24.28 -38.96
C ASN A 342 14.88 24.02 -37.55
N PRO A 343 15.46 23.05 -36.81
CA PRO A 343 15.13 22.87 -35.40
C PRO A 343 15.53 24.10 -34.57
N SER A 344 14.56 24.73 -33.91
CA SER A 344 14.75 25.94 -33.12
C SER A 344 15.39 25.64 -31.76
N ASN A 345 16.73 25.61 -31.71
CA ASN A 345 17.51 25.34 -30.49
C ASN A 345 17.46 26.50 -29.47
N GLY A 346 17.45 26.17 -28.18
CA GLY A 346 17.55 27.13 -27.09
C GLY A 346 16.29 27.95 -26.85
N ARG A 347 15.10 27.40 -27.15
CA ARG A 347 13.80 28.07 -27.02
C ARG A 347 12.97 27.45 -25.90
N ASP A 348 12.43 28.30 -25.03
CA ASP A 348 11.64 27.90 -23.87
C ASP A 348 10.19 27.59 -24.26
N ILE A 349 9.90 26.31 -24.50
CA ILE A 349 8.56 25.85 -24.86
C ILE A 349 7.73 25.66 -23.60
N ASN A 350 6.53 26.23 -23.58
CA ASN A 350 5.57 26.07 -22.49
C ASN A 350 4.63 24.91 -22.77
N LEU A 351 4.39 24.05 -21.78
CA LEU A 351 3.32 23.04 -21.84
C LEU A 351 2.07 23.61 -21.17
N ASN A 352 0.97 23.67 -21.92
CA ASN A 352 -0.33 24.03 -21.43
C ASN A 352 -0.99 22.80 -20.80
N ILE A 353 -1.07 22.79 -19.45
CA ILE A 353 -1.65 21.70 -18.66
C ILE A 353 -3.10 22.06 -18.30
N PRO A 354 -4.10 21.26 -18.72
CA PRO A 354 -5.50 21.50 -18.35
C PRO A 354 -5.75 21.26 -16.86
N ILE A 355 -6.82 21.83 -16.31
CA ILE A 355 -7.22 21.62 -14.90
C ILE A 355 -7.42 20.11 -14.66
N GLY A 356 -6.76 19.55 -13.63
CA GLY A 356 -6.77 18.11 -13.33
C GLY A 356 -5.75 17.28 -14.10
N GLY A 357 -5.12 17.83 -15.15
CA GLY A 357 -4.10 17.19 -15.98
C GLY A 357 -2.73 17.02 -15.32
N GLY A 358 -2.64 17.01 -13.99
CA GLY A 358 -1.38 16.78 -13.28
C GLY A 358 -0.42 17.96 -13.31
N SER A 359 0.88 17.68 -13.36
CA SER A 359 1.95 18.70 -13.37
C SER A 359 3.17 18.26 -14.18
N ALA A 360 3.87 19.21 -14.80
CA ALA A 360 5.13 18.98 -15.49
C ALA A 360 6.03 20.22 -15.34
N PRO A 361 7.37 20.07 -15.40
CA PRO A 361 8.28 21.21 -15.51
C PRO A 361 7.98 22.00 -16.80
N THR A 362 7.66 23.29 -16.68
CA THR A 362 7.40 24.17 -17.82
C THR A 362 7.76 25.63 -17.44
N PRO A 363 8.46 26.40 -18.30
CA PRO A 363 8.92 26.03 -19.65
C PRO A 363 10.12 25.05 -19.66
N VAL A 364 10.33 24.38 -20.79
CA VAL A 364 11.49 23.53 -21.07
C VAL A 364 12.21 24.04 -22.32
N THR A 365 13.52 24.26 -22.21
CA THR A 365 14.36 24.72 -23.32
C THR A 365 14.60 23.60 -24.33
N THR A 366 14.46 23.89 -25.62
CA THR A 366 14.78 22.95 -26.70
C THR A 366 16.27 22.64 -26.79
N ASP A 367 16.57 21.39 -27.12
CA ASP A 367 17.93 20.93 -27.43
C ASP A 367 18.41 21.35 -28.83
N SER A 368 19.62 20.94 -29.20
CA SER A 368 20.20 21.18 -30.54
C SER A 368 19.40 20.58 -31.69
N LEU A 369 18.49 19.64 -31.41
CA LEU A 369 17.61 19.00 -32.38
C LEU A 369 16.19 19.59 -32.31
N GLY A 370 15.96 20.69 -31.58
CA GLY A 370 14.67 21.38 -31.49
C GLY A 370 13.64 20.67 -30.61
N TYR A 371 14.04 19.69 -29.79
CA TYR A 371 13.13 18.97 -28.92
C TYR A 371 13.12 19.52 -27.50
N ALA A 372 11.92 19.68 -26.93
CA ALA A 372 11.68 19.92 -25.51
C ALA A 372 10.91 18.73 -24.92
N TYR A 373 11.44 18.14 -23.83
CA TYR A 373 10.87 16.96 -23.18
C TYR A 373 10.21 17.35 -21.86
N PHE A 374 8.91 17.10 -21.74
CA PHE A 374 8.13 17.34 -20.54
C PHE A 374 7.88 16.01 -19.84
N THR A 375 8.35 15.88 -18.60
CA THR A 375 7.96 14.77 -17.73
C THR A 375 6.66 15.14 -17.04
N LEU A 376 5.55 14.59 -17.53
CA LEU A 376 4.21 14.79 -17.00
C LEU A 376 3.97 13.82 -15.85
N THR A 377 3.71 14.34 -14.67
CA THR A 377 3.21 13.59 -13.51
C THR A 377 1.69 13.68 -13.50
N SER A 378 1.01 12.54 -13.44
CA SER A 378 -0.45 12.43 -13.43
C SER A 378 -1.08 13.26 -12.31
N GLY A 379 -2.30 13.75 -12.52
CA GLY A 379 -3.16 14.25 -11.45
C GLY A 379 -3.78 13.11 -10.63
N THR A 380 -4.71 13.46 -9.74
CA THR A 380 -5.50 12.49 -8.96
C THR A 380 -6.89 12.23 -9.55
N SER A 381 -7.27 12.94 -10.61
CA SER A 381 -8.57 12.78 -11.28
C SER A 381 -8.41 11.95 -12.54
N ALA A 382 -9.21 10.90 -12.68
CA ALA A 382 -9.27 10.12 -13.90
C ALA A 382 -9.98 10.88 -15.02
N GLY A 383 -9.55 10.69 -16.28
CA GLY A 383 -10.12 11.38 -17.43
C GLY A 383 -9.16 11.46 -18.61
N VAL A 384 -9.64 12.04 -19.72
CA VAL A 384 -8.81 12.34 -20.89
C VAL A 384 -8.46 13.81 -20.86
N TYR A 385 -7.17 14.12 -20.81
CA TYR A 385 -6.65 15.49 -20.70
C TYR A 385 -5.93 15.88 -21.99
N ALA A 386 -6.30 17.03 -22.54
CA ALA A 386 -5.77 17.59 -23.78
C ALA A 386 -4.62 18.56 -23.48
N TYR A 387 -3.42 18.25 -23.94
CA TYR A 387 -2.21 19.05 -23.78
C TYR A 387 -1.85 19.74 -25.08
N THR A 388 -1.37 20.97 -24.99
CA THR A 388 -0.73 21.69 -26.09
C THR A 388 0.59 22.28 -25.61
N ALA A 389 1.51 22.54 -26.54
CA ALA A 389 2.75 23.24 -26.29
C ALA A 389 2.75 24.57 -27.04
N SER A 390 3.38 25.60 -26.47
CA SER A 390 3.36 26.95 -27.04
C SER A 390 4.67 27.72 -26.86
N PHE A 391 4.94 28.58 -27.83
CA PHE A 391 6.02 29.58 -27.81
C PHE A 391 5.54 30.85 -28.51
N ALA A 392 5.58 31.99 -27.80
CA ALA A 392 5.28 33.33 -28.36
C ALA A 392 4.03 33.43 -29.27
N GLY A 393 2.97 32.66 -28.97
CA GLY A 393 1.72 32.63 -29.74
C GLY A 393 1.61 31.51 -30.78
N THR A 394 2.70 30.82 -31.12
CA THR A 394 2.68 29.56 -31.88
C THR A 394 2.25 28.42 -30.96
N HIS A 395 1.33 27.58 -31.43
CA HIS A 395 0.78 26.45 -30.66
C HIS A 395 0.96 25.14 -31.42
N SER A 396 1.09 24.04 -30.68
CA SER A 396 1.10 22.69 -31.24
C SER A 396 -0.30 22.14 -31.55
N ASN A 397 -0.32 20.94 -32.13
CA ASN A 397 -1.49 20.06 -32.07
C ASN A 397 -1.87 19.72 -30.62
N ILE A 398 -3.11 19.24 -30.45
CA ILE A 398 -3.60 18.67 -29.20
C ILE A 398 -3.07 17.24 -29.08
N GLU A 399 -2.51 16.91 -27.92
CA GLU A 399 -2.13 15.55 -27.54
C GLU A 399 -2.97 15.11 -26.32
N ASN A 400 -3.64 13.97 -26.41
CA ASN A 400 -4.53 13.47 -25.34
C ASN A 400 -3.82 12.41 -24.50
N ILE A 401 -3.79 12.59 -23.18
CA ILE A 401 -3.34 11.57 -22.21
C ILE A 401 -4.52 11.11 -21.37
N THR A 402 -4.70 9.81 -21.24
CA THR A 402 -5.76 9.20 -20.42
C THR A 402 -5.23 8.85 -19.04
N PHE A 403 -5.76 9.49 -18.00
CA PHE A 403 -5.58 9.07 -16.62
C PHE A 403 -6.68 8.08 -16.25
N TYR A 404 -6.34 6.86 -15.85
CA TYR A 404 -7.31 5.86 -15.40
C TYR A 404 -7.29 5.70 -13.87
N ALA A 405 -8.43 5.35 -13.30
CA ALA A 405 -8.61 5.16 -11.86
C ALA A 405 -7.79 3.95 -11.34
N ASN A 406 -7.48 3.95 -10.05
CA ASN A 406 -6.77 2.85 -9.40
C ASN A 406 -7.68 1.64 -9.16
N ILE A 407 -7.15 0.60 -8.49
CA ILE A 407 -7.94 -0.53 -8.00
C ILE A 407 -9.15 -0.04 -7.17
N PRO A 408 -10.29 -0.77 -7.21
CA PRO A 408 -11.45 -0.44 -6.41
C PRO A 408 -11.11 -0.26 -4.92
N SER A 409 -11.67 0.79 -4.30
CA SER A 409 -11.54 1.10 -2.88
C SER A 409 -12.89 1.33 -2.19
N ALA A 410 -13.95 1.63 -2.94
CA ALA A 410 -15.31 1.70 -2.43
C ALA A 410 -16.31 1.20 -3.47
N ILE A 411 -17.42 0.64 -2.99
CA ILE A 411 -18.55 0.21 -3.82
C ILE A 411 -19.87 0.55 -3.11
N THR A 412 -20.83 1.10 -3.83
CA THR A 412 -22.21 1.29 -3.37
C THR A 412 -23.17 0.39 -4.17
N LEU A 413 -24.35 0.16 -3.62
CA LEU A 413 -25.45 -0.56 -4.26
C LEU A 413 -26.74 0.20 -4.01
N ASP A 414 -27.45 0.54 -5.08
CA ASP A 414 -28.74 1.22 -5.05
C ASP A 414 -29.78 0.44 -5.87
N ILE A 415 -31.04 0.52 -5.45
CA ILE A 415 -32.17 -0.05 -6.19
C ILE A 415 -32.76 1.08 -7.03
N THR A 416 -32.70 0.93 -8.36
CA THR A 416 -33.27 1.89 -9.31
C THR A 416 -34.59 1.41 -9.91
N GLY A 417 -34.82 0.09 -9.89
CA GLY A 417 -36.09 -0.52 -10.24
C GLY A 417 -37.08 -0.54 -9.07
N ALA A 418 -38.08 -1.42 -9.17
CA ALA A 418 -39.09 -1.58 -8.12
C ALA A 418 -38.51 -2.25 -6.85
N THR A 419 -38.78 -1.67 -5.69
CA THR A 419 -38.42 -2.25 -4.38
C THR A 419 -39.34 -3.40 -3.95
N SER A 420 -40.45 -3.59 -4.67
CA SER A 420 -41.39 -4.69 -4.48
C SER A 420 -41.81 -5.26 -5.84
N ILE A 421 -41.61 -6.56 -6.05
CA ILE A 421 -41.92 -7.28 -7.30
C ILE A 421 -42.59 -8.62 -7.00
N THR A 422 -43.37 -9.17 -7.93
CA THR A 422 -44.10 -10.43 -7.71
C THR A 422 -43.17 -11.65 -7.73
N ALA A 423 -43.37 -12.60 -6.80
CA ALA A 423 -42.66 -13.88 -6.67
C ALA A 423 -43.13 -14.93 -7.71
N ASN A 424 -42.99 -14.61 -8.99
CA ASN A 424 -43.48 -15.43 -10.11
C ASN A 424 -42.36 -16.01 -10.99
N GLY A 425 -41.09 -15.79 -10.65
CA GLY A 425 -39.95 -16.26 -11.45
C GLY A 425 -39.66 -15.46 -12.72
N ILE A 426 -40.40 -14.37 -12.99
CA ILE A 426 -40.27 -13.60 -14.24
C ILE A 426 -40.29 -12.07 -14.02
N SER A 427 -40.81 -11.59 -12.90
CA SER A 427 -40.81 -10.16 -12.57
C SER A 427 -39.39 -9.70 -12.30
N THR A 428 -39.06 -8.48 -12.74
CA THR A 428 -37.69 -7.97 -12.66
C THR A 428 -37.59 -6.67 -11.88
N SER A 429 -36.47 -6.48 -11.19
CA SER A 429 -36.04 -5.18 -10.63
C SER A 429 -34.61 -4.88 -11.05
N GLU A 430 -34.22 -3.61 -10.99
CA GLU A 430 -32.93 -3.11 -11.45
C GLU A 430 -32.11 -2.61 -10.26
N LEU A 431 -30.89 -3.13 -10.12
CA LEU A 431 -29.94 -2.75 -9.09
C LEU A 431 -28.69 -2.18 -9.75
N VAL A 432 -28.20 -1.06 -9.23
CA VAL A 432 -27.08 -0.32 -9.80
C VAL A 432 -25.99 -0.20 -8.76
N THR A 433 -24.76 -0.59 -9.12
CA THR A 433 -23.59 -0.42 -8.27
C THR A 433 -22.68 0.65 -8.81
N TYR A 434 -22.06 1.42 -7.92
CA TYR A 434 -21.05 2.42 -8.29
C TYR A 434 -19.72 2.09 -7.60
N VAL A 435 -18.66 1.89 -8.39
CA VAL A 435 -17.32 1.49 -7.91
C VAL A 435 -16.33 2.64 -8.09
N THR A 436 -15.67 3.04 -7.00
CA THR A 436 -14.64 4.07 -7.02
C THR A 436 -13.32 3.60 -6.42
N ASP A 437 -12.23 4.25 -6.83
CA ASP A 437 -10.93 4.15 -6.18
C ASP A 437 -10.87 5.02 -4.91
N ILE A 438 -9.71 5.01 -4.23
CA ILE A 438 -9.52 5.75 -2.97
C ILE A 438 -9.60 7.28 -3.14
N ALA A 439 -9.39 7.78 -4.36
CA ALA A 439 -9.52 9.20 -4.69
C ALA A 439 -10.94 9.57 -5.15
N GLY A 440 -11.87 8.61 -5.17
CA GLY A 440 -13.25 8.79 -5.60
C GLY A 440 -13.45 8.74 -7.11
N ASN A 441 -12.44 8.30 -7.88
CA ASN A 441 -12.59 8.17 -9.33
C ASN A 441 -13.37 6.91 -9.69
N PRO A 442 -14.27 6.96 -10.67
CA PRO A 442 -14.99 5.78 -11.16
C PRO A 442 -14.02 4.77 -11.79
N VAL A 443 -14.11 3.50 -11.37
CA VAL A 443 -13.26 2.42 -11.89
C VAL A 443 -13.98 1.71 -13.02
N ILE A 444 -13.52 1.90 -14.26
CA ILE A 444 -14.02 1.18 -15.44
C ILE A 444 -13.54 -0.28 -15.47
N ASN A 445 -14.37 -1.19 -15.98
CA ASN A 445 -14.09 -2.62 -16.11
C ASN A 445 -13.77 -3.34 -14.79
N ALA A 446 -14.19 -2.78 -13.65
CA ALA A 446 -14.16 -3.49 -12.38
C ALA A 446 -15.20 -4.62 -12.43
N THR A 447 -14.80 -5.84 -12.05
CA THR A 447 -15.73 -6.97 -11.95
C THR A 447 -16.56 -6.85 -10.69
N VAL A 448 -17.87 -6.74 -10.84
CA VAL A 448 -18.85 -6.66 -9.75
C VAL A 448 -19.67 -7.94 -9.74
N THR A 449 -19.77 -8.55 -8.56
CA THR A 449 -20.63 -9.71 -8.32
C THR A 449 -21.72 -9.31 -7.35
N LEU A 450 -22.99 -9.56 -7.68
CA LEU A 450 -24.08 -9.38 -6.73
C LEU A 450 -24.17 -10.61 -5.82
N ASN A 451 -24.22 -10.38 -4.51
CA ASN A 451 -24.40 -11.39 -3.49
C ASN A 451 -25.89 -11.67 -3.34
N ILE A 452 -26.32 -12.82 -3.89
CA ILE A 452 -27.72 -13.23 -3.90
C ILE A 452 -27.98 -14.15 -2.70
N PRO A 453 -28.90 -13.80 -1.78
CA PRO A 453 -29.26 -14.68 -0.66
C PRO A 453 -30.06 -15.90 -1.15
N PRO A 454 -30.17 -16.97 -0.35
CA PRO A 454 -31.03 -18.12 -0.70
C PRO A 454 -32.45 -17.67 -1.05
N ASN A 455 -33.00 -18.18 -2.16
CA ASN A 455 -34.30 -17.79 -2.73
C ASN A 455 -34.44 -16.31 -3.18
N GLY A 456 -33.36 -15.53 -3.19
CA GLY A 456 -33.32 -14.13 -3.64
C GLY A 456 -33.31 -13.95 -5.17
N GLY A 457 -33.91 -14.89 -5.93
CA GLY A 457 -34.03 -14.75 -7.39
C GLY A 457 -32.76 -15.09 -8.18
N LEU A 458 -32.69 -14.59 -9.41
CA LEU A 458 -31.63 -14.85 -10.37
C LEU A 458 -31.09 -13.54 -10.96
N VAL A 459 -29.76 -13.46 -11.10
CA VAL A 459 -29.08 -12.39 -11.83
C VAL A 459 -28.09 -13.05 -12.80
N ALA A 460 -27.86 -12.41 -13.95
CA ALA A 460 -26.81 -12.85 -14.88
C ALA A 460 -25.41 -12.73 -14.24
N ALA A 461 -24.42 -13.38 -14.86
CA ALA A 461 -23.02 -13.46 -14.43
C ALA A 461 -22.42 -12.10 -14.00
N PRO A 462 -21.27 -12.09 -13.28
CA PRO A 462 -20.62 -10.87 -12.84
C PRO A 462 -20.50 -9.85 -13.98
N LEU A 463 -20.86 -8.60 -13.69
CA LEU A 463 -20.83 -7.51 -14.66
C LEU A 463 -19.56 -6.70 -14.51
N LEU A 464 -19.12 -6.13 -15.64
CA LEU A 464 -18.05 -5.14 -15.64
C LEU A 464 -18.68 -3.76 -15.52
N THR A 465 -18.06 -2.89 -14.71
CA THR A 465 -18.45 -1.49 -14.66
C THR A 465 -18.14 -0.77 -15.97
N ASP A 466 -19.00 0.17 -16.34
CA ASP A 466 -18.83 1.06 -17.48
C ASP A 466 -17.86 2.22 -17.18
N ALA A 467 -17.74 3.18 -18.11
CA ALA A 467 -16.85 4.34 -17.94
C ALA A 467 -17.23 5.27 -16.79
N SER A 468 -18.45 5.17 -16.28
CA SER A 468 -18.91 5.88 -15.09
C SER A 468 -18.66 5.08 -13.81
N GLY A 469 -18.03 3.91 -13.86
CA GLY A 469 -17.84 3.05 -12.69
C GLY A 469 -19.11 2.31 -12.29
N THR A 470 -20.11 2.26 -13.19
CA THR A 470 -21.44 1.73 -12.89
C THR A 470 -21.61 0.34 -13.45
N ALA A 471 -22.18 -0.59 -12.68
CA ALA A 471 -22.65 -1.88 -13.18
C ALA A 471 -24.13 -2.06 -12.83
N THR A 472 -24.94 -2.45 -13.81
CA THR A 472 -26.40 -2.51 -13.70
C THR A 472 -26.90 -3.93 -13.83
N PHE A 473 -27.43 -4.47 -12.74
CA PHE A 473 -27.96 -5.82 -12.63
C PHE A 473 -29.48 -5.82 -12.82
N THR A 474 -29.97 -6.73 -13.66
CA THR A 474 -31.40 -7.07 -13.73
C THR A 474 -31.65 -8.29 -12.85
N LEU A 475 -32.28 -8.08 -11.70
CA LEU A 475 -32.74 -9.14 -10.81
C LEU A 475 -34.07 -9.68 -11.31
N THR A 476 -34.14 -10.99 -11.57
CA THR A 476 -35.40 -11.71 -11.80
C THR A 476 -35.84 -12.34 -10.48
N SER A 477 -37.10 -12.14 -10.08
CA SER A 477 -37.64 -12.68 -8.83
C SER A 477 -37.57 -14.20 -8.79
N SER A 478 -37.57 -14.78 -7.60
CA SER A 478 -37.82 -16.21 -7.42
C SER A 478 -39.31 -16.50 -7.41
N THR A 479 -39.69 -17.76 -7.17
CA THR A 479 -41.08 -18.17 -6.93
C THR A 479 -41.47 -18.15 -5.45
N THR A 480 -40.57 -17.72 -4.55
CA THR A 480 -40.79 -17.67 -3.10
C THR A 480 -40.97 -16.24 -2.66
N ALA A 481 -42.10 -15.94 -2.00
CA ALA A 481 -42.34 -14.63 -1.42
C ALA A 481 -41.47 -14.39 -0.17
N GLY A 482 -41.07 -13.14 0.05
CA GLY A 482 -40.23 -12.74 1.17
C GLY A 482 -39.40 -11.49 0.90
N THR A 483 -38.75 -10.95 1.93
CA THR A 483 -37.84 -9.81 1.79
C THR A 483 -36.40 -10.31 1.79
N TYR A 484 -35.66 -9.96 0.74
CA TYR A 484 -34.30 -10.44 0.51
C TYR A 484 -33.31 -9.26 0.48
N ASN A 485 -32.17 -9.43 1.14
CA ASN A 485 -31.11 -8.43 1.23
C ASN A 485 -30.00 -8.74 0.23
N TYR A 486 -29.68 -7.77 -0.62
CA TYR A 486 -28.65 -7.84 -1.66
C TYR A 486 -27.49 -6.95 -1.28
N SER A 487 -26.27 -7.43 -1.48
CA SER A 487 -25.05 -6.62 -1.48
C SER A 487 -24.26 -6.91 -2.74
N ALA A 488 -23.28 -6.07 -3.07
CA ALA A 488 -22.40 -6.27 -4.21
C ALA A 488 -20.95 -6.28 -3.77
N THR A 489 -20.14 -7.12 -4.41
CA THR A 489 -18.71 -7.24 -4.12
C THR A 489 -17.87 -6.91 -5.34
N SER A 490 -16.81 -6.10 -5.17
CA SER A 490 -15.79 -5.82 -6.19
C SER A 490 -14.41 -5.78 -5.55
N ALA A 491 -13.46 -6.53 -6.11
CA ALA A 491 -12.09 -6.66 -5.59
C ALA A 491 -11.98 -6.95 -4.07
N GLY A 492 -12.95 -7.70 -3.51
CA GLY A 492 -13.01 -8.05 -2.08
C GLY A 492 -13.70 -7.02 -1.18
N ILE A 493 -14.16 -5.89 -1.72
CA ILE A 493 -14.91 -4.85 -0.99
C ILE A 493 -16.39 -5.10 -1.21
N THR A 494 -17.19 -5.07 -0.13
CA THR A 494 -18.63 -5.32 -0.15
C THR A 494 -19.40 -4.03 0.11
N SER A 495 -20.48 -3.79 -0.65
CA SER A 495 -21.37 -2.64 -0.47
C SER A 495 -22.26 -2.80 0.77
N ASN A 496 -22.97 -1.71 1.13
CA ASN A 496 -24.11 -1.81 2.03
C ASN A 496 -25.19 -2.74 1.44
N SER A 497 -26.00 -3.32 2.32
CA SER A 497 -27.13 -4.18 1.94
C SER A 497 -28.37 -3.36 1.61
N GLN A 498 -29.07 -3.73 0.54
CA GLN A 498 -30.35 -3.16 0.11
C GLN A 498 -31.43 -4.26 0.05
N SER A 499 -32.66 -3.96 0.43
CA SER A 499 -33.74 -4.95 0.49
C SER A 499 -34.74 -4.81 -0.68
N ILE A 500 -35.12 -5.94 -1.26
CA ILE A 500 -36.24 -6.04 -2.21
C ILE A 500 -37.24 -7.05 -1.68
N THR A 501 -38.52 -6.69 -1.68
CA THR A 501 -39.62 -7.57 -1.25
C THR A 501 -40.23 -8.29 -2.45
N PHE A 502 -40.23 -9.62 -2.42
CA PHE A 502 -40.97 -10.44 -3.35
C PHE A 502 -42.38 -10.68 -2.81
N THR A 503 -43.39 -10.13 -3.47
CA THR A 503 -44.80 -10.26 -3.07
C THR A 503 -45.44 -11.48 -3.70
N PRO A 504 -46.32 -12.20 -2.99
CA PRO A 504 -47.07 -13.32 -3.56
C PRO A 504 -47.94 -12.86 -4.75
N SER A 505 -48.21 -13.79 -5.67
CA SER A 505 -49.06 -13.52 -6.84
C SER A 505 -50.54 -13.43 -6.45
N LEU A 506 -51.42 -13.25 -7.46
CA LEU A 506 -52.86 -13.29 -7.21
C LEU A 506 -53.28 -14.62 -6.53
N PRO A 507 -54.24 -14.57 -5.59
CA PRO A 507 -54.77 -15.77 -4.94
C PRO A 507 -55.25 -16.81 -5.95
N ASN A 508 -54.88 -18.08 -5.73
CA ASN A 508 -55.23 -19.19 -6.61
C ASN A 508 -55.89 -20.36 -5.85
N LEU A 509 -55.57 -20.50 -4.56
CA LEU A 509 -56.04 -21.59 -3.72
C LEU A 509 -56.50 -21.03 -2.36
N VAL A 510 -57.62 -21.53 -1.85
CA VAL A 510 -58.01 -21.35 -0.45
C VAL A 510 -58.23 -22.74 0.17
N THR A 511 -57.64 -22.99 1.32
CA THR A 511 -57.79 -24.25 2.07
C THR A 511 -58.43 -23.95 3.41
N LEU A 512 -59.54 -24.61 3.72
CA LEU A 512 -60.23 -24.47 5.00
C LEU A 512 -59.86 -25.63 5.91
N ILE A 513 -59.43 -25.32 7.13
CA ILE A 513 -59.07 -26.29 8.16
C ILE A 513 -59.86 -26.01 9.44
N ASN A 514 -60.20 -27.08 10.16
CA ASN A 514 -60.73 -26.97 11.50
C ASN A 514 -59.56 -26.95 12.50
N MET A 515 -59.44 -25.88 13.26
CA MET A 515 -58.41 -25.68 14.28
C MET A 515 -58.91 -26.03 15.69
N GLY A 516 -60.20 -26.35 15.84
CA GLY A 516 -60.81 -26.72 17.12
C GLY A 516 -61.58 -28.05 17.04
N ALA A 517 -62.55 -28.24 17.94
CA ALA A 517 -63.34 -29.46 17.98
C ALA A 517 -64.16 -29.64 16.69
N SER A 518 -64.20 -30.88 16.17
CA SER A 518 -65.02 -31.27 15.01
C SER A 518 -66.46 -31.62 15.38
N ALA A 519 -66.74 -31.78 16.67
CA ALA A 519 -68.08 -31.97 17.21
C ALA A 519 -68.30 -31.00 18.39
N LEU A 520 -69.44 -30.31 18.39
CA LEU A 520 -69.87 -29.38 19.44
C LEU A 520 -71.23 -29.82 19.99
N ALA A 521 -71.54 -29.46 21.23
CA ALA A 521 -72.90 -29.60 21.73
C ALA A 521 -73.84 -28.66 20.97
N SER A 522 -75.07 -29.10 20.71
CA SER A 522 -76.10 -28.28 20.07
C SER A 522 -76.75 -27.31 21.06
N ASP A 523 -75.94 -26.53 21.79
CA ASP A 523 -76.33 -25.65 22.89
C ASP A 523 -76.44 -24.16 22.50
N GLY A 524 -75.97 -23.78 21.31
CA GLY A 524 -75.91 -22.39 20.85
C GLY A 524 -74.83 -21.54 21.52
N LEU A 525 -73.92 -22.17 22.28
CA LEU A 525 -72.90 -21.52 23.10
C LEU A 525 -71.49 -22.07 22.84
N SER A 526 -71.37 -23.36 22.58
CA SER A 526 -70.12 -24.05 22.26
C SER A 526 -69.45 -23.42 21.04
N THR A 527 -68.13 -23.21 21.08
CA THR A 527 -67.39 -22.58 19.97
C THR A 527 -66.27 -23.47 19.43
N THR A 528 -65.97 -23.34 18.13
CA THR A 528 -64.78 -23.90 17.47
C THR A 528 -64.16 -22.87 16.53
N ARG A 529 -62.95 -23.13 16.03
CA ARG A 529 -62.22 -22.21 15.14
C ARG A 529 -62.02 -22.85 13.78
N LEU A 530 -62.50 -22.19 12.73
CA LEU A 530 -62.19 -22.53 11.35
C LEU A 530 -61.16 -21.54 10.81
N GLN A 531 -60.12 -22.01 10.13
CA GLN A 531 -59.10 -21.15 9.53
C GLN A 531 -59.01 -21.41 8.03
N ALA A 532 -59.07 -20.36 7.24
CA ALA A 532 -58.85 -20.41 5.81
C ALA A 532 -57.45 -19.89 5.48
N ILE A 533 -56.62 -20.70 4.83
CA ILE A 533 -55.29 -20.31 4.36
C ILE A 533 -55.38 -20.03 2.86
N VAL A 534 -55.00 -18.83 2.44
CA VAL A 534 -55.02 -18.40 1.04
C VAL A 534 -53.60 -18.45 0.48
N GLN A 535 -53.45 -19.12 -0.65
CA GLN A 535 -52.18 -19.30 -1.35
C GLN A 535 -52.28 -18.91 -2.83
N ASP A 536 -51.17 -18.45 -3.40
CA ASP A 536 -51.02 -18.26 -4.84
C ASP A 536 -50.73 -19.58 -5.57
N ALA A 537 -50.52 -19.53 -6.90
CA ALA A 537 -50.23 -20.71 -7.70
C ALA A 537 -48.88 -21.39 -7.38
N ASN A 538 -47.97 -20.69 -6.69
CA ASN A 538 -46.67 -21.16 -6.26
C ASN A 538 -46.65 -21.56 -4.77
N TYR A 539 -47.83 -21.68 -4.14
CA TYR A 539 -48.01 -21.99 -2.72
C TYR A 539 -47.49 -20.92 -1.75
N ASN A 540 -47.23 -19.70 -2.21
CA ASN A 540 -46.94 -18.59 -1.29
C ASN A 540 -48.24 -18.15 -0.61
N VAL A 541 -48.17 -17.91 0.69
CA VAL A 541 -49.29 -17.36 1.46
C VAL A 541 -49.60 -15.94 1.01
N VAL A 542 -50.89 -15.59 0.87
CA VAL A 542 -51.31 -14.28 0.35
C VAL A 542 -52.00 -13.49 1.47
N PRO A 543 -51.37 -12.43 2.00
CA PRO A 543 -51.94 -11.60 3.05
C PRO A 543 -52.96 -10.59 2.49
N ASN A 544 -53.82 -10.05 3.37
CA ASN A 544 -54.82 -9.03 3.07
C ASN A 544 -55.85 -9.42 1.99
N VAL A 545 -56.17 -10.70 1.90
CA VAL A 545 -57.24 -11.23 1.02
C VAL A 545 -58.49 -11.44 1.86
N THR A 546 -59.60 -10.80 1.48
CA THR A 546 -60.89 -11.05 2.13
C THR A 546 -61.39 -12.46 1.82
N VAL A 547 -61.53 -13.27 2.87
CA VAL A 547 -62.14 -14.59 2.83
C VAL A 547 -63.56 -14.52 3.39
N THR A 548 -64.53 -15.04 2.63
CA THR A 548 -65.92 -15.20 3.06
C THR A 548 -66.18 -16.65 3.47
N LEU A 549 -66.61 -16.88 4.72
CA LEU A 549 -67.06 -18.19 5.19
C LEU A 549 -68.52 -18.44 4.77
N ASN A 550 -68.76 -19.54 4.07
CA ASN A 550 -70.09 -20.01 3.69
C ASN A 550 -70.65 -20.89 4.80
N ILE A 551 -71.69 -20.39 5.47
CA ILE A 551 -72.37 -21.08 6.57
C ILE A 551 -73.61 -21.79 6.01
N PRO A 552 -73.73 -23.12 6.15
CA PRO A 552 -74.91 -23.86 5.71
C PRO A 552 -76.13 -23.49 6.58
N VAL A 553 -77.35 -23.77 6.08
CA VAL A 553 -78.58 -23.52 6.85
C VAL A 553 -78.51 -24.27 8.19
N ASP A 554 -78.92 -23.61 9.27
CA ASP A 554 -78.84 -24.13 10.65
C ASP A 554 -77.41 -24.49 11.14
N GLY A 555 -76.36 -24.09 10.42
CA GLY A 555 -74.94 -24.33 10.73
C GLY A 555 -74.33 -23.35 11.74
N GLY A 556 -75.06 -22.95 12.78
CA GLY A 556 -74.54 -22.07 13.83
C GLY A 556 -74.33 -20.61 13.37
N THR A 557 -73.49 -19.86 14.09
CA THR A 557 -73.23 -18.44 13.80
C THR A 557 -71.75 -18.09 13.90
N VAL A 558 -71.30 -17.09 13.12
CA VAL A 558 -70.00 -16.45 13.30
C VAL A 558 -70.19 -14.94 13.47
N PRO A 559 -69.37 -14.25 14.27
CA PRO A 559 -69.48 -12.80 14.45
C PRO A 559 -69.24 -11.99 13.17
N ASN A 560 -68.32 -12.48 12.32
CA ASN A 560 -67.99 -11.86 11.04
C ASN A 560 -67.68 -12.95 10.01
N ILE A 561 -68.47 -12.99 8.92
CA ILE A 561 -68.28 -13.95 7.83
C ILE A 561 -67.19 -13.54 6.85
N ASN A 562 -66.72 -12.27 6.87
CA ASN A 562 -65.69 -11.74 5.98
C ASN A 562 -64.45 -11.35 6.78
N VAL A 563 -63.39 -12.15 6.70
CA VAL A 563 -62.14 -11.92 7.44
C VAL A 563 -60.99 -11.83 6.44
N ASP A 564 -60.20 -10.76 6.54
CA ASP A 564 -58.99 -10.60 5.75
C ASP A 564 -57.88 -11.52 6.28
N THR A 565 -57.09 -12.10 5.38
CA THR A 565 -55.93 -12.90 5.77
C THR A 565 -54.85 -12.05 6.43
N ASP A 566 -54.22 -12.59 7.46
CA ASP A 566 -53.05 -11.99 8.13
C ASP A 566 -51.76 -12.12 7.29
N GLU A 567 -50.61 -11.68 7.84
CA GLU A 567 -49.29 -11.80 7.19
C GLU A 567 -48.88 -13.27 6.91
N GLY A 568 -49.48 -14.24 7.60
CA GLY A 568 -49.33 -15.68 7.33
C GLY A 568 -50.30 -16.21 6.27
N GLY A 569 -51.10 -15.34 5.64
CA GLY A 569 -52.14 -15.69 4.68
C GLY A 569 -53.33 -16.42 5.30
N ALA A 570 -53.56 -16.31 6.60
CA ALA A 570 -54.62 -17.00 7.32
C ALA A 570 -55.77 -16.06 7.73
N ALA A 571 -57.01 -16.46 7.46
CA ALA A 571 -58.23 -15.81 7.93
C ALA A 571 -58.94 -16.74 8.91
N THR A 572 -59.14 -16.30 10.15
CA THR A 572 -59.70 -17.15 11.22
C THR A 572 -61.12 -16.75 11.59
N PHE A 573 -62.01 -17.73 11.65
CA PHE A 573 -63.42 -17.61 12.01
C PHE A 573 -63.70 -18.34 13.32
N VAL A 574 -64.41 -17.69 14.24
CA VAL A 574 -64.92 -18.33 15.46
C VAL A 574 -66.38 -18.71 15.22
N LEU A 575 -66.65 -20.01 15.15
CA LEU A 575 -67.96 -20.60 14.93
C LEU A 575 -68.60 -20.96 16.26
N THR A 576 -69.76 -20.38 16.54
CA THR A 576 -70.64 -20.79 17.64
C THR A 576 -71.65 -21.81 17.13
N SER A 577 -71.85 -22.88 17.90
CA SER A 577 -72.70 -24.03 17.59
C SER A 577 -74.15 -23.62 17.29
N SER A 578 -74.88 -24.48 16.58
CA SER A 578 -76.33 -24.34 16.42
C SER A 578 -77.06 -25.00 17.58
N VAL A 579 -78.34 -24.63 17.79
CA VAL A 579 -79.26 -25.39 18.64
C VAL A 579 -79.88 -26.60 17.93
N VAL A 580 -79.59 -26.77 16.63
CA VAL A 580 -80.09 -27.86 15.80
C VAL A 580 -79.00 -28.92 15.64
N VAL A 581 -79.35 -30.17 15.98
CA VAL A 581 -78.48 -31.34 15.87
C VAL A 581 -78.28 -31.73 14.41
N GLY A 582 -77.04 -31.96 13.99
CA GLY A 582 -76.70 -32.39 12.63
C GLY A 582 -75.22 -32.20 12.27
N THR A 583 -74.81 -32.74 11.12
CA THR A 583 -73.49 -32.51 10.52
C THR A 583 -73.59 -31.40 9.48
N TYR A 584 -72.79 -30.35 9.63
CA TYR A 584 -72.87 -29.15 8.80
C TYR A 584 -71.59 -28.94 7.98
N PRO A 585 -71.68 -28.85 6.64
CA PRO A 585 -70.53 -28.61 5.77
C PRO A 585 -70.22 -27.12 5.59
N TYR A 586 -69.02 -26.70 5.95
CA TYR A 586 -68.51 -25.34 5.77
C TYR A 586 -67.53 -25.29 4.60
N THR A 587 -67.58 -24.18 3.85
CA THR A 587 -66.60 -23.84 2.82
C THR A 587 -66.23 -22.38 2.96
N ALA A 588 -65.08 -21.98 2.42
CA ALA A 588 -64.65 -20.60 2.35
C ALA A 588 -64.42 -20.19 0.88
N THR A 589 -64.72 -18.95 0.55
CA THR A 589 -64.54 -18.38 -0.78
C THR A 589 -63.76 -17.08 -0.70
N ILE A 590 -62.94 -16.83 -1.71
CA ILE A 590 -62.26 -15.55 -1.92
C ILE A 590 -62.85 -14.83 -3.13
N ALA A 591 -62.51 -13.57 -3.35
CA ALA A 591 -62.95 -12.81 -4.52
C ALA A 591 -62.50 -13.48 -5.84
N GLY A 592 -63.44 -14.18 -6.51
CA GLY A 592 -63.19 -15.03 -7.68
C GLY A 592 -63.93 -16.37 -7.56
N PRO A 593 -63.86 -17.29 -8.55
CA PRO A 593 -64.52 -18.60 -8.48
C PRO A 593 -63.76 -19.65 -7.64
N VAL A 594 -62.89 -19.23 -6.70
CA VAL A 594 -62.05 -20.13 -5.91
C VAL A 594 -62.74 -20.43 -4.57
N THR A 595 -63.16 -21.69 -4.41
CA THR A 595 -63.81 -22.21 -3.19
C THR A 595 -62.89 -23.24 -2.53
N SER A 596 -62.87 -23.27 -1.21
CA SER A 596 -62.08 -24.21 -0.44
C SER A 596 -62.62 -25.64 -0.50
N ASN A 597 -61.84 -26.57 0.06
CA ASN A 597 -62.37 -27.86 0.51
C ASN A 597 -63.49 -27.67 1.54
N THR A 598 -64.35 -28.70 1.67
CA THR A 598 -65.39 -28.75 2.69
C THR A 598 -64.82 -29.24 4.02
N VAL A 599 -65.19 -28.56 5.10
CA VAL A 599 -64.93 -28.99 6.49
C VAL A 599 -66.28 -29.25 7.15
N ASN A 600 -66.46 -30.43 7.73
CA ASN A 600 -67.70 -30.77 8.45
C ASN A 600 -67.54 -30.49 9.95
N VAL A 601 -68.57 -29.91 10.57
CA VAL A 601 -68.69 -29.79 12.03
C VAL A 601 -70.01 -30.42 12.48
N ASP A 602 -69.93 -31.31 13.46
CA ASP A 602 -71.07 -32.03 14.02
C ASP A 602 -71.66 -31.29 15.23
N PHE A 603 -72.98 -31.13 15.30
CA PHE A 603 -73.72 -30.63 16.47
C PHE A 603 -74.58 -31.76 17.04
N ALA A 604 -74.40 -32.14 18.31
CA ALA A 604 -75.08 -33.30 18.93
C ALA A 604 -75.71 -32.98 20.31
N LEU A 605 -76.71 -33.79 20.72
CA LEU A 605 -77.24 -33.78 22.10
C LEU A 605 -76.16 -34.23 23.09
N GLY A 606 -76.09 -33.56 24.24
CA GLY A 606 -75.21 -33.92 25.34
C GLY A 606 -75.48 -35.33 25.87
N ILE A 607 -74.51 -36.22 25.71
CA ILE A 607 -74.48 -37.55 26.31
C ILE A 607 -73.92 -37.43 27.73
N LEU A 608 -74.59 -38.03 28.72
CA LEU A 608 -74.09 -38.09 30.11
C LEU A 608 -72.64 -38.58 30.08
N SER A 609 -71.74 -37.68 30.43
CA SER A 609 -70.29 -37.92 30.37
C SER A 609 -69.69 -37.95 31.74
N THR A 610 -70.17 -37.08 32.62
CA THR A 610 -69.59 -36.89 33.94
C THR A 610 -70.69 -36.69 34.97
N LEU A 611 -70.44 -37.21 36.15
CA LEU A 611 -71.17 -36.84 37.35
C LEU A 611 -70.19 -36.02 38.20
N SER A 612 -70.61 -34.88 38.72
CA SER A 612 -69.82 -34.13 39.68
C SER A 612 -70.51 -34.18 41.04
N LEU A 613 -69.88 -34.82 42.01
CA LEU A 613 -70.31 -34.82 43.39
C LEU A 613 -69.69 -33.62 44.11
N SER A 614 -70.54 -32.80 44.71
CA SER A 614 -70.17 -31.72 45.62
C SER A 614 -70.81 -31.96 46.99
N ILE A 615 -70.15 -31.52 48.05
CA ILE A 615 -70.69 -31.56 49.41
C ILE A 615 -71.04 -30.13 49.77
N THR A 616 -72.34 -29.84 49.89
CA THR A 616 -72.84 -28.49 50.17
C THR A 616 -73.02 -28.22 51.67
N GLY A 617 -73.02 -29.27 52.50
CA GLY A 617 -72.89 -29.17 53.96
C GLY A 617 -71.44 -29.28 54.44
N ASN A 618 -71.24 -29.48 55.75
CA ASN A 618 -69.90 -29.67 56.31
C ASN A 618 -69.23 -30.94 55.78
N THR A 619 -67.99 -30.84 55.30
CA THR A 619 -67.15 -31.97 54.86
C THR A 619 -66.41 -32.64 56.02
N THR A 620 -66.43 -32.01 57.19
CA THR A 620 -65.90 -32.54 58.45
C THR A 620 -67.04 -32.62 59.45
N LEU A 621 -67.39 -33.84 59.86
CA LEU A 621 -68.45 -34.11 60.83
C LEU A 621 -67.85 -34.85 62.02
N THR A 622 -68.44 -34.69 63.20
CA THR A 622 -68.02 -35.49 64.35
C THR A 622 -68.43 -36.94 64.10
N ALA A 623 -67.53 -37.90 64.36
CA ALA A 623 -67.81 -39.32 64.23
C ALA A 623 -68.77 -39.83 65.35
N ASP A 624 -69.97 -39.25 65.46
CA ASP A 624 -70.92 -39.44 66.56
C ASP A 624 -72.20 -40.18 66.17
N GLY A 625 -72.41 -40.44 64.88
CA GLY A 625 -73.61 -41.10 64.35
C GLY A 625 -74.87 -40.21 64.30
N ILE A 626 -74.75 -38.91 64.52
CA ILE A 626 -75.86 -37.96 64.63
C ILE A 626 -75.69 -36.78 63.69
N ASP A 627 -74.47 -36.22 63.60
CA ASP A 627 -74.15 -35.09 62.74
C ASP A 627 -74.53 -35.38 61.28
N THR A 628 -75.09 -34.39 60.58
CA THR A 628 -75.54 -34.57 59.19
C THR A 628 -74.93 -33.57 58.24
N THR A 629 -74.71 -33.97 56.99
CA THR A 629 -74.28 -33.10 55.89
C THR A 629 -75.07 -33.38 54.61
N THR A 630 -75.00 -32.45 53.66
CA THR A 630 -75.70 -32.54 52.38
C THR A 630 -74.70 -32.79 51.26
N ILE A 631 -75.01 -33.75 50.39
CA ILE A 631 -74.24 -34.11 49.20
C ILE A 631 -75.10 -33.86 47.97
N GLU A 632 -74.59 -33.14 47.00
CA GLU A 632 -75.24 -32.92 45.71
C GLU A 632 -74.44 -33.60 44.60
N ILE A 633 -75.12 -34.25 43.67
CA ILE A 633 -74.50 -34.86 42.49
C ILE A 633 -75.12 -34.22 41.25
N THR A 634 -74.31 -33.50 40.48
CA THR A 634 -74.70 -32.88 39.22
C THR A 634 -74.31 -33.78 38.06
N ALA A 635 -75.26 -34.14 37.21
CA ALA A 635 -75.04 -34.85 35.96
C ALA A 635 -74.74 -33.84 34.84
N LEU A 636 -73.62 -34.03 34.17
CA LEU A 636 -73.15 -33.19 33.08
C LEU A 636 -72.79 -34.02 31.84
N ASP A 637 -72.91 -33.42 30.67
CA ASP A 637 -72.36 -33.98 29.44
C ASP A 637 -70.85 -33.66 29.28
N ALA A 638 -70.26 -34.10 28.17
CA ALA A 638 -68.81 -33.98 27.94
C ALA A 638 -68.32 -32.51 27.85
N VAL A 639 -69.23 -31.55 27.71
CA VAL A 639 -68.94 -30.11 27.67
C VAL A 639 -69.49 -29.37 28.88
N ALA A 640 -69.72 -30.08 29.99
CA ALA A 640 -70.12 -29.54 31.28
C ALA A 640 -71.51 -28.86 31.29
N THR A 641 -72.43 -29.27 30.43
CA THR A 641 -73.82 -28.79 30.46
C THR A 641 -74.73 -29.73 31.26
N PRO A 642 -75.73 -29.23 32.02
CA PRO A 642 -76.59 -30.07 32.85
C PRO A 642 -77.45 -31.10 32.12
N VAL A 643 -77.44 -32.34 32.62
CA VAL A 643 -78.22 -33.48 32.11
C VAL A 643 -79.34 -33.84 33.10
N ALA A 644 -80.58 -33.54 32.74
CA ALA A 644 -81.76 -33.74 33.58
C ALA A 644 -82.40 -35.13 33.43
N GLY A 645 -83.02 -35.65 34.50
CA GLY A 645 -83.84 -36.88 34.48
C GLY A 645 -83.11 -38.20 34.73
N GLU A 646 -81.85 -38.15 35.18
CA GLU A 646 -81.03 -39.33 35.49
C GLU A 646 -81.28 -39.86 36.91
N ILE A 647 -81.27 -41.19 37.12
CA ILE A 647 -81.46 -41.82 38.44
C ILE A 647 -80.11 -42.03 39.11
N VAL A 648 -79.83 -41.25 40.16
CA VAL A 648 -78.54 -41.23 40.86
C VAL A 648 -78.59 -42.08 42.13
N THR A 649 -77.58 -42.92 42.32
CA THR A 649 -77.34 -43.70 43.54
C THR A 649 -76.07 -43.21 44.23
N LEU A 650 -76.13 -42.86 45.52
CA LEU A 650 -74.95 -42.56 46.31
C LEU A 650 -74.33 -43.86 46.85
N ASN A 651 -73.10 -44.14 46.46
CA ASN A 651 -72.31 -45.27 46.92
C ASN A 651 -71.67 -44.92 48.27
N ILE A 652 -72.13 -45.59 49.33
CA ILE A 652 -71.62 -45.41 50.69
C ILE A 652 -70.57 -46.49 50.99
N PRO A 653 -69.33 -46.11 51.36
CA PRO A 653 -68.30 -47.07 51.76
C PRO A 653 -68.63 -47.73 53.12
N THR A 654 -68.00 -48.87 53.42
CA THR A 654 -68.21 -49.58 54.69
C THR A 654 -67.90 -48.65 55.87
N ASN A 655 -68.83 -48.53 56.83
CA ASN A 655 -68.77 -47.58 57.95
C ASN A 655 -68.82 -46.09 57.56
N GLY A 656 -69.24 -45.73 56.34
CA GLY A 656 -69.37 -44.33 55.88
C GLY A 656 -70.72 -43.67 56.22
N GLY A 657 -71.32 -43.93 57.38
CA GLY A 657 -72.62 -43.31 57.73
C GLY A 657 -73.82 -43.88 56.95
N SER A 658 -74.91 -43.12 56.81
CA SER A 658 -76.16 -43.59 56.15
C SER A 658 -76.94 -42.51 55.38
N VAL A 659 -77.56 -42.87 54.25
CA VAL A 659 -78.51 -42.02 53.47
C VAL A 659 -79.85 -42.72 53.22
N PRO A 660 -80.96 -41.97 53.05
CA PRO A 660 -82.27 -42.52 52.68
C PRO A 660 -82.46 -42.68 51.16
N GLY A 661 -81.86 -43.69 50.53
CA GLY A 661 -82.23 -44.15 49.17
C GLY A 661 -81.60 -43.41 47.96
N THR A 662 -82.21 -43.55 46.77
CA THR A 662 -81.78 -42.97 45.46
C THR A 662 -82.56 -41.70 45.09
N VAL A 663 -81.97 -40.79 44.30
CA VAL A 663 -82.54 -39.48 43.93
C VAL A 663 -82.44 -39.23 42.41
N ILE A 664 -83.42 -38.56 41.80
CA ILE A 664 -83.44 -38.25 40.35
C ILE A 664 -82.92 -36.82 40.13
N THR A 665 -82.12 -36.58 39.08
CA THR A 665 -81.63 -35.23 38.74
C THR A 665 -82.74 -34.31 38.24
N ASP A 666 -82.73 -33.07 38.73
CA ASP A 666 -83.69 -32.03 38.35
C ASP A 666 -83.35 -31.36 37.00
N ALA A 667 -84.06 -30.29 36.63
CA ALA A 667 -83.85 -29.55 35.38
C ALA A 667 -82.48 -28.85 35.29
N LEU A 668 -81.75 -28.74 36.39
CA LEU A 668 -80.38 -28.23 36.47
C LEU A 668 -79.37 -29.38 36.60
N GLY A 669 -79.81 -30.62 36.40
CA GLY A 669 -78.98 -31.81 36.46
C GLY A 669 -78.58 -32.23 37.87
N VAL A 670 -79.16 -31.68 38.95
CA VAL A 670 -78.69 -31.92 40.34
C VAL A 670 -79.56 -32.93 41.09
N ALA A 671 -78.93 -33.87 41.82
CA ALA A 671 -79.55 -34.80 42.76
C ALA A 671 -78.97 -34.62 44.18
N THR A 672 -79.82 -34.28 45.16
CA THR A 672 -79.41 -33.93 46.53
C THR A 672 -79.70 -35.05 47.55
N PHE A 673 -78.69 -35.42 48.35
CA PHE A 673 -78.71 -36.43 49.41
C PHE A 673 -78.40 -35.81 50.77
N THR A 674 -79.02 -36.31 51.84
CA THR A 674 -78.66 -35.97 53.23
C THR A 674 -78.01 -37.18 53.90
N LEU A 675 -76.74 -37.03 54.28
CA LEU A 675 -75.91 -38.06 54.92
C LEU A 675 -75.84 -37.84 56.43
N THR A 676 -76.12 -38.88 57.21
CA THR A 676 -75.86 -38.92 58.66
C THR A 676 -74.49 -39.55 58.93
N SER A 677 -73.73 -38.97 59.87
CA SER A 677 -72.33 -39.28 60.18
C SER A 677 -72.13 -40.73 60.62
N SER A 678 -70.90 -41.22 60.49
CA SER A 678 -70.50 -42.51 61.06
C SER A 678 -70.19 -42.39 62.56
N ILE A 679 -70.18 -43.52 63.25
CA ILE A 679 -69.61 -43.65 64.61
C ILE A 679 -68.11 -44.03 64.59
N VAL A 680 -67.52 -44.24 63.40
CA VAL A 680 -66.11 -44.61 63.21
C VAL A 680 -65.42 -43.45 62.50
N TRP A 681 -64.37 -42.91 63.14
CA TRP A 681 -63.59 -41.81 62.58
C TRP A 681 -62.76 -42.27 61.38
N GLY A 682 -62.46 -41.35 60.48
CA GLY A 682 -61.76 -41.59 59.23
C GLY A 682 -62.35 -40.82 58.07
N ILE A 683 -61.60 -40.78 56.98
CA ILE A 683 -62.04 -40.17 55.72
C ILE A 683 -62.77 -41.23 54.90
N TYR A 684 -64.02 -40.96 54.57
CA TYR A 684 -64.85 -41.85 53.77
C TYR A 684 -65.12 -41.22 52.42
N ASN A 685 -64.88 -42.00 51.38
CA ASN A 685 -64.98 -41.59 49.99
C ASN A 685 -66.35 -42.01 49.43
N TYR A 686 -67.15 -41.03 49.07
CA TYR A 686 -68.47 -41.20 48.47
C TYR A 686 -68.38 -40.96 46.98
N THR A 687 -69.14 -41.75 46.22
CA THR A 687 -69.34 -41.50 44.78
C THR A 687 -70.82 -41.59 44.46
N GLY A 688 -71.29 -40.78 43.53
CA GLY A 688 -72.57 -40.95 42.86
C GLY A 688 -72.41 -41.87 41.67
N SER A 689 -73.44 -42.64 41.34
CA SER A 689 -73.45 -43.46 40.13
C SER A 689 -74.79 -43.40 39.40
N VAL A 690 -74.71 -43.39 38.07
CA VAL A 690 -75.80 -43.57 37.12
C VAL A 690 -75.32 -44.57 36.07
N GLY A 691 -75.77 -45.82 36.15
CA GLY A 691 -75.25 -46.89 35.29
C GLY A 691 -73.74 -47.09 35.47
N PRO A 692 -72.91 -47.10 34.39
CA PRO A 692 -71.46 -47.24 34.48
C PRO A 692 -70.71 -45.94 34.80
N VAL A 693 -71.39 -44.79 34.78
CA VAL A 693 -70.77 -43.48 35.03
C VAL A 693 -70.78 -43.23 36.54
N THR A 694 -69.60 -42.96 37.09
CA THR A 694 -69.40 -42.61 38.51
C THR A 694 -68.93 -41.18 38.63
N SER A 695 -69.34 -40.48 39.69
CA SER A 695 -68.84 -39.14 39.96
C SER A 695 -67.39 -39.13 40.40
N ASN A 696 -66.81 -37.93 40.49
CA ASN A 696 -65.64 -37.73 41.35
C ASN A 696 -65.95 -38.18 42.78
N ILE A 697 -64.89 -38.50 43.50
CA ILE A 697 -64.98 -38.84 44.92
C ILE A 697 -65.23 -37.56 45.71
N GLY A 698 -66.26 -37.55 46.54
CA GLY A 698 -66.40 -36.60 47.63
C GLY A 698 -65.99 -37.28 48.92
N SER A 699 -65.02 -36.70 49.63
CA SER A 699 -64.54 -37.25 50.89
C SER A 699 -65.19 -36.50 52.04
N ILE A 700 -65.80 -37.23 52.98
CA ILE A 700 -66.24 -36.66 54.25
C ILE A 700 -65.35 -37.23 55.33
N ASN A 701 -64.69 -36.32 56.06
CA ASN A 701 -63.85 -36.68 57.18
C ASN A 701 -64.70 -36.75 58.44
N PHE A 702 -64.97 -37.97 58.92
CA PHE A 702 -65.50 -38.15 60.25
C PHE A 702 -64.35 -38.02 61.22
N VAL A 703 -64.23 -36.87 61.86
CA VAL A 703 -63.14 -36.61 62.79
C VAL A 703 -63.55 -37.01 64.20
N THR A 704 -62.57 -37.48 64.97
CA THR A 704 -62.64 -37.32 66.42
C THR A 704 -62.50 -35.83 66.74
N SER A 705 -63.05 -35.36 67.86
CA SER A 705 -62.87 -33.97 68.34
C SER A 705 -61.39 -33.51 68.23
N PRO A 706 -61.11 -32.23 67.86
CA PRO A 706 -59.91 -31.86 67.09
C PRO A 706 -58.59 -31.79 67.88
N LEU A 707 -57.45 -32.06 67.20
CA LEU A 707 -56.06 -31.68 67.56
C LEU A 707 -55.20 -31.37 66.28
N PRO A 708 -54.07 -30.60 66.37
CA PRO A 708 -53.60 -29.59 65.38
C PRO A 708 -52.38 -29.98 64.47
N LEU A 709 -51.97 -29.01 63.60
CA LEU A 709 -50.81 -28.94 62.67
C LEU A 709 -49.54 -29.73 63.05
N ILE A 710 -48.90 -30.39 62.06
CA ILE A 710 -47.75 -31.29 62.25
C ILE A 710 -46.46 -30.66 61.66
N TRP A 711 -45.78 -29.85 62.49
CA TRP A 711 -44.32 -29.50 62.57
C TRP A 711 -43.60 -28.71 61.43
N SER A 712 -42.64 -27.84 61.82
CA SER A 712 -41.68 -27.07 60.99
C SER A 712 -40.21 -27.46 61.28
N VAL A 713 -39.42 -27.77 60.25
CA VAL A 713 -37.95 -27.95 60.37
C VAL A 713 -37.31 -26.56 60.47
N HIS A 714 -36.31 -26.38 61.32
CA HIS A 714 -35.65 -25.09 61.53
C HIS A 714 -34.19 -25.15 61.06
N SER A 715 -33.89 -24.39 60.00
CA SER A 715 -32.52 -24.20 59.55
C SER A 715 -32.12 -22.74 59.78
N THR A 716 -31.00 -22.52 60.47
CA THR A 716 -30.37 -21.22 60.58
C THR A 716 -29.29 -21.11 59.50
N SER A 717 -29.14 -19.93 58.88
CA SER A 717 -28.26 -19.68 57.73
C SER A 717 -26.76 -19.75 58.06
N VAL A 718 -26.28 -20.89 58.54
CA VAL A 718 -24.85 -21.18 58.79
C VAL A 718 -24.27 -21.87 57.54
N SER A 719 -22.97 -21.71 57.28
CA SER A 719 -22.32 -22.30 56.10
C SER A 719 -22.33 -23.83 56.17
N GLY A 720 -23.14 -24.45 55.31
CA GLY A 720 -23.37 -25.89 55.23
C GLY A 720 -24.88 -26.16 55.05
N SER A 721 -25.25 -26.95 54.05
CA SER A 721 -26.65 -27.35 53.85
C SER A 721 -27.04 -28.42 54.88
N PRO A 722 -28.16 -28.30 55.61
CA PRO A 722 -28.67 -29.40 56.42
C PRO A 722 -28.85 -30.66 55.56
N GLU A 723 -28.14 -31.73 55.91
CA GLU A 723 -28.20 -32.99 55.17
C GLU A 723 -29.34 -33.88 55.68
N ILE A 724 -29.94 -34.63 54.75
CA ILE A 724 -30.90 -35.69 55.03
C ILE A 724 -30.33 -37.03 54.54
N GLN A 725 -30.15 -37.96 55.46
CA GLN A 725 -29.63 -39.30 55.18
C GLN A 725 -30.70 -40.36 55.38
N PHE A 726 -30.63 -41.45 54.62
CA PHE A 726 -31.65 -42.50 54.63
C PHE A 726 -31.09 -43.83 55.10
N HIS A 727 -31.81 -44.50 56.01
CA HIS A 727 -31.51 -45.86 56.41
C HIS A 727 -32.80 -46.67 56.59
N ASN A 728 -32.95 -47.71 55.75
CA ASN A 728 -34.16 -48.53 55.64
C ASN A 728 -35.42 -47.68 55.38
N GLU A 729 -36.37 -47.74 56.30
CA GLU A 729 -37.65 -47.04 56.26
C GLU A 729 -37.59 -45.70 57.01
N TYR A 730 -36.37 -45.20 57.32
CA TYR A 730 -36.18 -43.98 58.08
C TYR A 730 -35.32 -42.95 57.36
N ALA A 731 -35.69 -41.68 57.51
CA ALA A 731 -34.87 -40.53 57.15
C ALA A 731 -34.37 -39.82 58.42
N PHE A 732 -33.11 -39.40 58.39
CA PHE A 732 -32.39 -38.77 59.48
C PHE A 732 -31.98 -37.38 59.01
N VAL A 733 -32.46 -36.34 59.67
CA VAL A 733 -32.28 -34.95 59.25
C VAL A 733 -31.52 -34.20 60.33
N ALA A 734 -30.50 -33.46 59.93
CA ALA A 734 -29.87 -32.44 60.76
C ALA A 734 -30.78 -31.20 60.84
N ASP A 735 -31.31 -30.92 62.02
CA ASP A 735 -32.11 -29.73 62.32
C ASP A 735 -31.38 -28.86 63.35
N SER A 736 -31.15 -27.61 63.00
CA SER A 736 -30.30 -26.72 63.79
C SER A 736 -30.89 -26.36 65.16
N GLU A 737 -32.22 -26.45 65.34
CA GLU A 737 -32.88 -26.18 66.61
C GLU A 737 -33.26 -27.45 67.39
N ASN A 738 -33.55 -28.55 66.68
CA ASN A 738 -34.11 -29.78 67.23
C ASN A 738 -33.11 -30.95 67.27
N GLY A 739 -31.90 -30.75 66.75
CA GLY A 739 -30.84 -31.75 66.70
C GLY A 739 -31.07 -32.76 65.57
N LEU A 740 -31.09 -34.05 65.90
CA LEU A 740 -31.41 -35.11 64.95
C LEU A 740 -32.92 -35.35 64.89
N VAL A 741 -33.52 -35.12 63.74
CA VAL A 741 -34.92 -35.48 63.47
C VAL A 741 -34.96 -36.83 62.77
N VAL A 742 -35.74 -37.78 63.30
CA VAL A 742 -35.89 -39.12 62.71
C VAL A 742 -37.32 -39.34 62.25
N MET A 743 -37.45 -39.62 60.96
CA MET A 743 -38.73 -39.74 60.27
C MET A 743 -38.96 -41.14 59.73
N ASP A 744 -40.13 -41.70 59.99
CA ASP A 744 -40.60 -42.93 59.37
C ASP A 744 -41.18 -42.60 57.99
N ILE A 745 -40.47 -43.03 56.94
CA ILE A 745 -40.84 -42.77 55.55
C ILE A 745 -41.65 -43.92 54.92
N THR A 746 -42.15 -44.89 55.72
CA THR A 746 -43.09 -45.91 55.21
C THR A 746 -44.44 -45.32 54.79
N ASN A 747 -44.85 -44.21 55.40
CA ASN A 747 -46.07 -43.51 55.08
C ASN A 747 -45.84 -41.99 55.06
N ALA A 748 -45.70 -41.46 53.85
CA ALA A 748 -45.42 -40.06 53.59
C ALA A 748 -46.48 -39.07 54.15
N LEU A 749 -47.67 -39.55 54.58
CA LEU A 749 -48.72 -38.71 55.20
C LEU A 749 -48.54 -38.47 56.71
N THR A 750 -47.67 -39.24 57.40
CA THR A 750 -47.46 -39.11 58.85
C THR A 750 -46.02 -39.46 59.22
N PRO A 751 -45.03 -38.65 58.84
CA PRO A 751 -43.63 -39.08 58.83
C PRO A 751 -42.91 -39.03 60.18
N ILE A 752 -43.54 -38.66 61.31
CA ILE A 752 -42.79 -38.41 62.55
C ILE A 752 -42.75 -39.64 63.46
N LEU A 753 -41.54 -40.07 63.84
CA LEU A 753 -41.34 -41.01 64.94
C LEU A 753 -40.72 -40.35 66.18
N THR A 754 -39.73 -39.45 66.07
CA THR A 754 -39.09 -38.76 67.23
C THR A 754 -38.09 -37.64 66.85
N THR A 755 -37.67 -36.80 67.80
CA THR A 755 -36.50 -35.90 67.71
C THR A 755 -35.49 -36.23 68.82
N PHE A 756 -34.20 -36.00 68.55
CA PHE A 756 -33.11 -36.17 69.49
C PHE A 756 -32.23 -34.91 69.49
N ASP A 757 -32.36 -34.09 70.53
CA ASP A 757 -31.49 -32.94 70.76
C ASP A 757 -30.19 -33.36 71.47
N PRO A 758 -29.02 -33.31 70.81
CA PRO A 758 -27.74 -33.61 71.45
C PRO A 758 -27.23 -32.50 72.39
N GLY A 759 -27.86 -31.32 72.38
CA GLY A 759 -27.57 -30.18 73.23
C GLY A 759 -26.44 -29.24 72.77
N ALA A 760 -26.54 -28.02 73.30
CA ALA A 760 -25.59 -26.90 73.43
C ALA A 760 -25.04 -26.18 72.17
N ASP A 761 -25.13 -26.74 70.97
CA ASP A 761 -24.81 -26.00 69.73
C ASP A 761 -25.61 -26.57 68.54
N LEU A 762 -25.52 -25.90 67.39
CA LEU A 762 -26.31 -26.22 66.20
C LEU A 762 -25.83 -27.53 65.57
N VAL A 763 -26.76 -28.42 65.25
CA VAL A 763 -26.48 -29.60 64.42
C VAL A 763 -26.56 -29.18 62.95
N THR A 764 -25.44 -29.28 62.25
CA THR A 764 -25.32 -28.84 60.85
C THR A 764 -25.40 -29.99 59.86
N ASP A 765 -25.00 -31.19 60.28
CA ASP A 765 -24.93 -32.34 59.39
C ASP A 765 -25.08 -33.69 60.15
N VAL A 766 -25.52 -34.73 59.43
CA VAL A 766 -25.69 -36.10 59.94
C VAL A 766 -25.12 -37.11 58.94
N ALA A 767 -24.20 -37.98 59.40
CA ALA A 767 -23.71 -39.11 58.61
C ALA A 767 -24.07 -40.46 59.27
N LEU A 768 -24.41 -41.47 58.46
CA LEU A 768 -24.88 -42.76 58.96
C LEU A 768 -23.87 -43.90 58.72
N ASP A 769 -23.46 -44.58 59.79
CA ASP A 769 -22.97 -45.96 59.70
C ASP A 769 -24.16 -46.91 59.77
N SER A 770 -24.81 -47.05 58.62
CA SER A 770 -25.95 -47.93 58.40
C SER A 770 -25.65 -49.41 58.71
N SER A 771 -24.39 -49.85 58.63
CA SER A 771 -24.05 -51.26 58.85
C SER A 771 -24.03 -51.63 60.33
N ASN A 772 -23.70 -50.65 61.18
CA ASN A 772 -23.62 -50.86 62.63
C ASN A 772 -24.74 -50.16 63.42
N ASN A 773 -25.68 -49.50 62.73
CA ASN A 773 -26.78 -48.71 63.31
C ASN A 773 -26.28 -47.54 64.18
N TYR A 774 -25.37 -46.73 63.65
CA TYR A 774 -24.93 -45.48 64.27
C TYR A 774 -25.17 -44.28 63.36
N ALA A 775 -25.52 -43.15 63.97
CA ALA A 775 -25.55 -41.84 63.36
C ALA A 775 -24.49 -40.95 64.04
N TYR A 776 -23.85 -40.11 63.25
CA TYR A 776 -22.85 -39.13 63.69
C TYR A 776 -23.38 -37.75 63.37
N LEU A 777 -23.37 -36.85 64.34
CA LEU A 777 -23.93 -35.50 64.20
C LEU A 777 -22.82 -34.46 64.32
N ALA A 778 -22.66 -33.61 63.32
CA ALA A 778 -21.80 -32.44 63.41
C ALA A 778 -22.50 -31.40 64.28
N ASN A 779 -21.97 -31.17 65.48
CA ASN A 779 -22.53 -30.28 66.49
C ASN A 779 -21.57 -29.09 66.70
N ASN A 780 -21.14 -28.50 65.57
CA ASN A 780 -20.32 -27.29 65.51
C ASN A 780 -19.16 -27.30 66.52
N SER A 781 -19.15 -26.38 67.50
CA SER A 781 -18.06 -26.23 68.45
C SER A 781 -17.96 -27.36 69.49
N ASN A 782 -18.98 -28.21 69.59
CA ASN A 782 -18.98 -29.41 70.44
C ASN A 782 -18.34 -30.63 69.75
N GLY A 783 -18.00 -30.53 68.47
CA GLY A 783 -17.45 -31.61 67.67
C GLY A 783 -18.53 -32.58 67.17
N VAL A 784 -18.28 -33.89 67.22
CA VAL A 784 -19.19 -34.91 66.66
C VAL A 784 -19.90 -35.69 67.75
N VAL A 785 -21.23 -35.74 67.73
CA VAL A 785 -22.02 -36.56 68.65
C VAL A 785 -22.34 -37.91 68.01
N VAL A 786 -21.98 -38.99 68.71
CA VAL A 786 -22.22 -40.37 68.28
C VAL A 786 -23.53 -40.86 68.89
N VAL A 787 -24.44 -41.31 68.02
CA VAL A 787 -25.80 -41.70 68.39
C VAL A 787 -26.06 -43.12 67.91
N ASN A 788 -26.48 -43.99 68.81
CA ASN A 788 -26.96 -45.32 68.49
C ASN A 788 -28.40 -45.22 67.93
N ILE A 789 -28.58 -45.72 66.71
CA ILE A 789 -29.85 -45.71 65.98
C ILE A 789 -30.40 -47.11 65.75
N SER A 790 -29.97 -48.10 66.56
CA SER A 790 -30.52 -49.48 66.50
C SER A 790 -32.04 -49.51 66.71
N ASN A 791 -32.58 -48.52 67.40
CA ASN A 791 -34.01 -48.20 67.40
C ASN A 791 -34.18 -46.74 66.94
N PRO A 792 -34.50 -46.50 65.66
CA PRO A 792 -34.67 -45.14 65.12
C PRO A 792 -35.76 -44.32 65.84
N ALA A 793 -36.73 -44.98 66.49
CA ALA A 793 -37.76 -44.34 67.31
C ALA A 793 -37.21 -43.75 68.62
N ILE A 794 -36.04 -44.20 69.06
CA ILE A 794 -35.41 -43.78 70.32
C ILE A 794 -33.88 -43.73 70.12
N PRO A 795 -33.36 -42.72 69.39
CA PRO A 795 -31.93 -42.51 69.26
C PRO A 795 -31.30 -42.31 70.65
N ALA A 796 -30.16 -42.94 70.90
CA ALA A 796 -29.48 -42.89 72.18
C ALA A 796 -28.04 -42.36 72.01
N PRO A 797 -27.64 -41.27 72.69
CA PRO A 797 -26.26 -40.78 72.62
C PRO A 797 -25.32 -41.72 73.34
N GLU A 798 -24.17 -41.98 72.72
CA GLU A 798 -23.13 -42.88 73.26
C GLU A 798 -21.90 -42.09 73.70
N THR A 799 -21.42 -41.19 72.85
CA THR A 799 -20.26 -40.34 73.15
C THR A 799 -20.25 -39.06 72.31
N THR A 800 -19.40 -38.10 72.69
CA THR A 800 -19.12 -36.90 71.91
C THR A 800 -17.61 -36.83 71.66
N LEU A 801 -17.23 -36.76 70.39
CA LEU A 801 -15.87 -36.59 69.92
C LEU A 801 -15.57 -35.10 69.88
N THR A 802 -14.72 -34.63 70.79
CA THR A 802 -14.22 -33.25 70.70
C THR A 802 -13.27 -33.14 69.52
N THR A 803 -13.60 -32.29 68.56
CA THR A 803 -12.72 -31.94 67.45
C THR A 803 -11.92 -30.68 67.78
N THR A 804 -10.98 -30.29 66.91
CA THR A 804 -10.08 -29.16 67.17
C THR A 804 -10.61 -27.84 66.63
N GLY A 805 -11.48 -27.89 65.63
CA GLY A 805 -12.22 -26.77 65.07
C GLY A 805 -13.72 -26.93 65.29
N SER A 806 -14.51 -26.49 64.30
CA SER A 806 -15.96 -26.64 64.28
C SER A 806 -16.32 -27.79 63.35
N ALA A 807 -16.96 -28.84 63.86
CA ALA A 807 -17.48 -29.90 63.01
C ALA A 807 -18.69 -29.36 62.22
N ILE A 808 -18.55 -29.25 60.90
CA ILE A 808 -19.55 -28.66 60.00
C ILE A 808 -20.23 -29.73 59.16
N ALA A 809 -19.44 -30.59 58.51
CA ALA A 809 -19.94 -31.66 57.64
C ALA A 809 -19.24 -32.99 57.91
N LEU A 810 -19.91 -34.09 57.57
CA LEU A 810 -19.55 -35.45 57.90
C LEU A 810 -19.74 -36.36 56.68
N ASN A 811 -18.80 -37.27 56.48
CA ASN A 811 -18.98 -38.36 55.52
C ASN A 811 -18.55 -39.68 56.14
N VAL A 812 -19.40 -40.70 56.05
CA VAL A 812 -19.04 -42.07 56.44
C VAL A 812 -18.72 -42.85 55.18
N HIS A 813 -17.45 -43.25 55.04
CA HIS A 813 -16.99 -44.08 53.94
C HIS A 813 -16.22 -45.28 54.47
N GLU A 814 -16.62 -46.47 54.02
CA GLU A 814 -16.15 -47.75 54.54
C GLU A 814 -16.35 -47.88 56.07
N ASN A 815 -15.26 -47.81 56.84
CA ASN A 815 -15.23 -47.97 58.29
C ASN A 815 -14.56 -46.76 58.94
N TYR A 816 -14.67 -45.59 58.31
CA TYR A 816 -14.10 -44.34 58.76
C TYR A 816 -15.12 -43.21 58.68
N LEU A 817 -15.08 -42.31 59.66
CA LEU A 817 -15.80 -41.04 59.65
C LEU A 817 -14.83 -39.93 59.28
N TYR A 818 -15.19 -39.15 58.28
CA TYR A 818 -14.47 -37.98 57.80
C TYR A 818 -15.23 -36.74 58.26
N VAL A 819 -14.52 -35.81 58.88
CA VAL A 819 -15.12 -34.62 59.49
C VAL A 819 -14.46 -33.38 58.89
N ALA A 820 -15.27 -32.56 58.22
CA ALA A 820 -14.92 -31.19 57.91
C ALA A 820 -14.97 -30.37 59.21
N ASP A 821 -13.79 -30.10 59.78
CA ASP A 821 -13.62 -29.48 61.10
C ASP A 821 -13.32 -27.97 61.00
N GLY A 822 -13.96 -27.30 60.05
CA GLY A 822 -13.77 -25.87 59.77
C GLY A 822 -12.31 -25.52 59.49
N ASN A 823 -11.75 -24.58 60.26
CA ASN A 823 -10.35 -24.15 60.15
C ASN A 823 -9.30 -25.21 60.52
N ALA A 824 -9.72 -26.33 61.12
CA ALA A 824 -8.84 -27.44 61.45
C ALA A 824 -8.73 -28.47 60.29
N GLY A 825 -9.38 -28.20 59.15
CA GLY A 825 -9.29 -29.03 57.95
C GLY A 825 -10.06 -30.34 58.09
N LEU A 826 -9.41 -31.46 57.74
CA LEU A 826 -10.02 -32.80 57.77
C LEU A 826 -9.59 -33.58 59.01
N GLN A 827 -10.53 -34.10 59.77
CA GLN A 827 -10.30 -35.12 60.79
C GLN A 827 -10.85 -36.47 60.32
N ILE A 828 -10.12 -37.56 60.54
CA ILE A 828 -10.51 -38.92 60.17
C ILE A 828 -10.56 -39.77 61.44
N TYR A 829 -11.69 -40.43 61.68
CA TYR A 829 -11.90 -41.32 62.82
C TYR A 829 -12.15 -42.76 62.35
N ASP A 830 -11.52 -43.73 63.00
CA ASP A 830 -11.74 -45.16 62.79
C ASP A 830 -13.02 -45.62 63.50
N LEU A 831 -13.94 -46.21 62.73
CA LEU A 831 -15.25 -46.70 63.18
C LEU A 831 -15.26 -48.20 63.49
N SER A 832 -14.11 -48.85 63.65
CA SER A 832 -14.04 -50.27 64.05
C SER A 832 -14.74 -50.55 65.37
N THR A 833 -14.86 -49.52 66.23
CA THR A 833 -15.79 -49.48 67.35
C THR A 833 -16.72 -48.28 67.19
N PRO A 834 -17.87 -48.43 66.51
CA PRO A 834 -18.72 -47.29 66.11
C PRO A 834 -19.24 -46.43 67.27
N ALA A 835 -19.44 -47.02 68.45
CA ALA A 835 -19.85 -46.32 69.68
C ALA A 835 -18.75 -45.44 70.30
N LEU A 836 -17.49 -45.68 69.95
CA LEU A 836 -16.33 -44.95 70.46
C LEU A 836 -15.26 -44.79 69.37
N PRO A 837 -15.53 -43.96 68.34
CA PRO A 837 -14.56 -43.69 67.29
C PRO A 837 -13.27 -43.10 67.85
N VAL A 838 -12.15 -43.47 67.25
CA VAL A 838 -10.82 -42.97 67.62
C VAL A 838 -10.19 -42.26 66.44
N ILE A 839 -9.48 -41.15 66.70
CA ILE A 839 -8.81 -40.42 65.62
C ILE A 839 -7.78 -41.33 64.93
N ALA A 840 -7.95 -41.50 63.62
CA ALA A 840 -7.05 -42.24 62.75
C ALA A 840 -5.95 -41.29 62.24
N GLY A 841 -6.34 -40.12 61.72
CA GLY A 841 -5.44 -39.11 61.18
C GLY A 841 -6.13 -37.78 60.95
N SER A 842 -5.36 -36.74 60.64
CA SER A 842 -5.88 -35.41 60.33
C SER A 842 -4.98 -34.68 59.34
N VAL A 843 -5.53 -33.70 58.63
CA VAL A 843 -4.77 -32.77 57.79
C VAL A 843 -5.34 -31.36 57.93
N ASP A 844 -4.48 -30.44 58.35
CA ASP A 844 -4.81 -29.02 58.45
C ASP A 844 -4.93 -28.41 57.04
N ILE A 845 -6.04 -27.72 56.78
CA ILE A 845 -6.27 -26.95 55.55
C ILE A 845 -6.46 -25.49 55.95
N THR A 846 -5.88 -24.57 55.18
CA THR A 846 -5.85 -23.14 55.54
C THR A 846 -7.18 -22.42 55.41
N ASP A 847 -8.09 -22.99 54.61
CA ASP A 847 -9.39 -22.41 54.34
C ASP A 847 -10.43 -23.05 55.28
N ASP A 848 -11.49 -22.31 55.60
CA ASP A 848 -12.62 -22.84 56.39
C ASP A 848 -13.40 -23.85 55.54
N ILE A 849 -13.26 -25.13 55.88
CA ILE A 849 -13.93 -26.22 55.18
C ILE A 849 -15.41 -26.22 55.52
N ILE A 850 -16.25 -26.28 54.50
CA ILE A 850 -17.72 -26.25 54.62
C ILE A 850 -18.35 -27.61 54.37
N ASP A 851 -17.72 -28.45 53.54
CA ASP A 851 -18.25 -29.78 53.21
C ASP A 851 -17.15 -30.78 52.82
N VAL A 852 -17.44 -32.08 52.94
CA VAL A 852 -16.53 -33.20 52.66
C VAL A 852 -17.25 -34.35 51.96
N GLU A 853 -16.76 -34.70 50.77
CA GLU A 853 -17.18 -35.92 50.07
C GLU A 853 -16.02 -36.89 49.85
N VAL A 854 -16.29 -38.18 49.99
CA VAL A 854 -15.25 -39.21 49.95
C VAL A 854 -15.53 -40.25 48.87
N ARG A 855 -14.50 -40.53 48.06
CA ARG A 855 -14.56 -41.58 47.07
C ARG A 855 -13.22 -42.27 46.91
N ASP A 856 -13.23 -43.58 47.09
CA ASP A 856 -12.05 -44.45 47.01
C ASP A 856 -10.93 -43.94 47.94
N ASP A 857 -9.77 -43.59 47.38
CA ASP A 857 -8.59 -43.15 48.12
C ASP A 857 -8.51 -41.62 48.28
N TYR A 858 -9.57 -40.86 47.98
CA TYR A 858 -9.57 -39.40 48.02
C TYR A 858 -10.75 -38.81 48.78
N ALA A 859 -10.47 -37.77 49.57
CA ALA A 859 -11.47 -36.88 50.15
C ALA A 859 -11.43 -35.52 49.42
N TYR A 860 -12.60 -34.98 49.12
CA TYR A 860 -12.83 -33.75 48.38
C TYR A 860 -13.49 -32.75 49.31
N LEU A 861 -12.75 -31.71 49.68
CA LEU A 861 -13.15 -30.75 50.70
C LEU A 861 -13.43 -29.42 50.03
N THR A 862 -14.63 -28.89 50.19
CA THR A 862 -14.95 -27.54 49.75
C THR A 862 -14.69 -26.55 50.88
N ALA A 863 -14.19 -25.39 50.50
CA ALA A 863 -14.22 -24.17 51.29
C ALA A 863 -14.93 -23.11 50.46
N THR A 864 -15.19 -21.92 51.03
CA THR A 864 -15.89 -20.82 50.33
C THR A 864 -15.37 -20.59 48.91
N ASN A 865 -14.04 -20.65 48.71
CA ASN A 865 -13.39 -20.31 47.43
C ASN A 865 -12.43 -21.39 46.90
N SER A 866 -12.49 -22.62 47.41
CA SER A 866 -11.56 -23.67 46.99
C SER A 866 -12.15 -25.08 47.09
N LEU A 867 -11.63 -25.98 46.25
CA LEU A 867 -11.81 -27.42 46.36
C LEU A 867 -10.45 -28.05 46.63
N SER A 868 -10.25 -28.54 47.84
CA SER A 868 -9.02 -29.24 48.28
C SER A 868 -9.20 -30.75 48.15
N ILE A 869 -8.27 -31.42 47.47
CA ILE A 869 -8.30 -32.86 47.25
C ILE A 869 -7.20 -33.51 48.09
N ILE A 870 -7.62 -34.40 48.99
CA ILE A 870 -6.77 -35.07 49.97
C ILE A 870 -6.63 -36.54 49.61
N ASN A 871 -5.40 -37.04 49.55
CA ASN A 871 -5.16 -38.47 49.48
C ASN A 871 -5.33 -39.06 50.89
N ILE A 872 -6.26 -40.00 51.01
CA ILE A 872 -6.64 -40.69 52.24
C ILE A 872 -6.38 -42.21 52.14
N SER A 873 -5.57 -42.66 51.18
CA SER A 873 -5.17 -44.08 51.06
C SER A 873 -4.55 -44.60 52.35
N GLU A 874 -3.71 -43.78 52.99
CA GLU A 874 -3.18 -43.99 54.34
C GLU A 874 -3.96 -43.13 55.35
N LYS A 875 -5.00 -43.71 55.96
CA LYS A 875 -5.96 -42.99 56.83
C LYS A 875 -5.29 -42.33 58.04
N THR A 876 -4.14 -42.84 58.47
CA THR A 876 -3.37 -42.25 59.58
C THR A 876 -2.49 -41.06 59.18
N ASN A 877 -2.31 -40.84 57.88
CA ASN A 877 -1.50 -39.74 57.35
C ASN A 877 -2.14 -39.21 56.06
N PRO A 878 -3.34 -38.59 56.16
CA PRO A 878 -3.95 -37.94 55.01
C PRO A 878 -3.06 -36.80 54.51
N GLN A 879 -3.00 -36.59 53.19
CA GLN A 879 -2.12 -35.59 52.58
C GLN A 879 -2.88 -34.76 51.55
N LEU A 880 -2.79 -33.43 51.65
CA LEU A 880 -3.26 -32.52 50.61
C LEU A 880 -2.48 -32.77 49.31
N VAL A 881 -3.21 -33.09 48.24
CA VAL A 881 -2.67 -33.43 46.91
C VAL A 881 -2.73 -32.23 45.99
N SER A 882 -3.89 -31.59 45.93
CA SER A 882 -4.13 -30.42 45.08
C SER A 882 -5.21 -29.54 45.69
N THR A 883 -5.18 -28.26 45.33
CA THR A 883 -6.25 -27.31 45.64
C THR A 883 -6.63 -26.61 44.34
N TYR A 884 -7.91 -26.63 44.02
CA TYR A 884 -8.48 -25.98 42.85
C TYR A 884 -9.24 -24.72 43.29
N THR A 885 -8.92 -23.59 42.69
CA THR A 885 -9.49 -22.26 43.07
C THR A 885 -10.04 -21.48 41.87
N SER A 886 -9.88 -22.00 40.65
CA SER A 886 -10.25 -21.25 39.44
C SER A 886 -11.76 -21.32 39.20
N ASN A 887 -12.38 -20.16 38.96
CA ASN A 887 -13.82 -20.01 38.74
C ASN A 887 -14.69 -20.42 39.94
N ILE A 888 -14.11 -20.64 41.12
CA ILE A 888 -14.85 -20.92 42.35
C ILE A 888 -15.06 -19.61 43.11
N ASP A 889 -16.31 -19.36 43.49
CA ASP A 889 -16.72 -18.29 44.40
C ASP A 889 -17.95 -18.79 45.17
N GLU A 890 -17.99 -18.55 46.48
CA GLU A 890 -19.13 -18.81 47.38
C GLU A 890 -19.74 -20.22 47.25
N LEU A 891 -18.93 -21.28 47.42
CA LEU A 891 -19.45 -22.65 47.47
C LEU A 891 -20.35 -22.87 48.69
N SER A 892 -21.35 -23.73 48.51
CA SER A 892 -22.28 -24.17 49.57
C SER A 892 -22.30 -25.69 49.76
N ASP A 893 -22.10 -26.48 48.70
CA ASP A 893 -22.28 -27.94 48.72
C ASP A 893 -21.46 -28.61 47.59
N ILE A 894 -21.10 -29.90 47.75
CA ILE A 894 -20.43 -30.74 46.75
C ILE A 894 -21.08 -32.12 46.67
N LYS A 895 -21.31 -32.59 45.43
CA LYS A 895 -21.58 -34.01 45.18
C LYS A 895 -20.71 -34.59 44.08
N LEU A 896 -20.40 -35.88 44.20
CA LEU A 896 -19.51 -36.60 43.28
C LEU A 896 -20.32 -37.55 42.40
N SER A 897 -20.12 -37.50 41.07
CA SER A 897 -20.66 -38.51 40.16
C SER A 897 -19.76 -38.75 38.97
N GLY A 898 -19.50 -40.04 38.68
CA GLY A 898 -18.55 -40.43 37.64
C GLY A 898 -17.20 -39.76 37.85
N ASN A 899 -16.63 -39.14 36.82
CA ASN A 899 -15.35 -38.43 36.92
C ASN A 899 -15.48 -36.95 37.27
N HIS A 900 -16.62 -36.51 37.82
CA HIS A 900 -16.90 -35.10 38.06
C HIS A 900 -17.32 -34.82 39.50
N ALA A 901 -16.91 -33.64 39.99
CA ALA A 901 -17.47 -33.00 41.16
C ALA A 901 -18.43 -31.91 40.69
N TYR A 902 -19.61 -31.88 41.29
CA TYR A 902 -20.67 -30.90 41.05
C TYR A 902 -20.71 -30.00 42.29
N LEU A 903 -20.32 -28.75 42.12
CA LEU A 903 -20.18 -27.80 43.21
C LEU A 903 -21.31 -26.78 43.11
N ALA A 904 -22.14 -26.69 44.15
CA ALA A 904 -23.14 -25.64 44.26
C ALA A 904 -22.45 -24.34 44.67
N ASN A 905 -22.80 -23.26 43.99
CA ASN A 905 -22.51 -21.91 44.45
C ASN A 905 -23.75 -21.03 44.41
N ASN A 906 -23.63 -19.82 44.98
CA ASN A 906 -24.73 -18.87 45.11
C ASN A 906 -25.53 -18.55 43.84
N SER A 907 -25.12 -18.93 42.62
CA SER A 907 -25.96 -18.77 41.42
C SER A 907 -25.69 -19.78 40.30
N ASN A 908 -24.88 -20.80 40.56
CA ASN A 908 -24.37 -21.70 39.53
C ASN A 908 -24.04 -23.08 40.09
N VAL A 909 -24.14 -24.08 39.22
CA VAL A 909 -23.53 -25.39 39.42
C VAL A 909 -22.23 -25.45 38.62
N LEU A 910 -21.10 -25.58 39.32
CA LEU A 910 -19.80 -25.75 38.68
C LEU A 910 -19.49 -27.24 38.54
N ILE A 911 -19.09 -27.64 37.34
CA ILE A 911 -18.70 -29.02 37.06
C ILE A 911 -17.19 -29.08 36.89
N ILE A 912 -16.52 -29.79 37.80
CA ILE A 912 -15.06 -29.96 37.80
C ILE A 912 -14.73 -31.41 37.48
N ASN A 913 -13.91 -31.62 36.45
CA ASN A 913 -13.35 -32.93 36.17
C ASN A 913 -12.29 -33.29 37.21
N ILE A 914 -12.53 -34.40 37.90
CA ILE A 914 -11.70 -34.98 38.97
C ILE A 914 -11.15 -36.35 38.58
N ALA A 915 -11.15 -36.72 37.29
CA ALA A 915 -10.54 -37.96 36.79
C ALA A 915 -9.05 -38.08 37.17
N SER A 916 -8.37 -36.94 37.32
CA SER A 916 -7.01 -36.84 37.85
C SER A 916 -7.01 -35.98 39.11
N PRO A 917 -7.05 -36.59 40.31
CA PRO A 917 -7.04 -35.88 41.61
C PRO A 917 -5.85 -34.93 41.81
N LEU A 918 -4.75 -35.16 41.10
CA LEU A 918 -3.55 -34.30 41.09
C LEU A 918 -3.69 -33.04 40.26
N ALA A 919 -4.64 -33.01 39.33
CA ALA A 919 -4.83 -31.93 38.38
C ALA A 919 -6.33 -31.81 38.00
N PRO A 920 -7.20 -31.44 38.96
CA PRO A 920 -8.59 -31.15 38.67
C PRO A 920 -8.70 -30.01 37.65
N SER A 921 -9.70 -30.07 36.78
CA SER A 921 -9.89 -29.06 35.73
C SER A 921 -11.36 -28.69 35.57
N PHE A 922 -11.62 -27.41 35.31
CA PHE A 922 -12.95 -26.94 34.93
C PHE A 922 -13.51 -27.71 33.72
N THR A 923 -14.75 -28.19 33.83
CA THR A 923 -15.49 -28.78 32.71
C THR A 923 -16.47 -27.78 32.13
N SER A 924 -17.37 -27.25 32.97
CA SER A 924 -18.46 -26.36 32.58
C SER A 924 -19.06 -25.68 33.82
N THR A 925 -19.96 -24.72 33.61
CA THR A 925 -20.75 -24.09 34.67
C THR A 925 -22.14 -23.85 34.11
N GLU A 926 -23.16 -24.09 34.94
CA GLU A 926 -24.55 -23.75 34.60
C GLU A 926 -25.08 -22.73 35.56
N ALA A 927 -25.67 -21.67 35.00
CA ALA A 927 -26.35 -20.66 35.77
C ALA A 927 -27.70 -21.17 36.23
N THR A 928 -28.01 -20.94 37.50
CA THR A 928 -29.31 -21.26 38.09
C THR A 928 -30.17 -20.01 38.19
N THR A 929 -31.47 -20.23 38.33
CA THR A 929 -32.47 -19.15 38.36
C THR A 929 -32.45 -18.35 39.67
N ASN A 930 -32.07 -18.98 40.79
CA ASN A 930 -31.91 -18.39 42.12
C ASN A 930 -30.72 -19.03 42.85
N ASN A 931 -30.42 -18.53 44.06
CA ASN A 931 -29.31 -19.02 44.87
C ASN A 931 -29.47 -20.49 45.22
N ILE A 932 -28.40 -21.27 45.00
CA ILE A 932 -28.38 -22.69 45.33
C ILE A 932 -27.90 -22.87 46.76
N THR A 933 -28.66 -23.64 47.52
CA THR A 933 -28.33 -23.97 48.91
C THR A 933 -27.77 -25.39 49.04
N GLY A 934 -28.20 -26.32 48.19
CA GLY A 934 -27.70 -27.69 48.15
C GLY A 934 -27.87 -28.31 46.76
N ILE A 935 -27.13 -29.40 46.51
CA ILE A 935 -27.13 -30.13 45.26
C ILE A 935 -27.09 -31.63 45.52
N GLU A 936 -27.85 -32.39 44.72
CA GLU A 936 -27.81 -33.84 44.72
C GLU A 936 -27.67 -34.41 43.31
N VAL A 937 -27.01 -35.57 43.18
CA VAL A 937 -26.76 -36.19 41.86
C VAL A 937 -27.27 -37.62 41.85
N TYR A 938 -28.22 -37.91 40.96
CA TYR A 938 -28.76 -39.26 40.79
C TYR A 938 -28.89 -39.63 39.31
N GLY A 939 -28.21 -40.71 38.93
CA GLY A 939 -28.16 -41.18 37.55
C GLY A 939 -27.53 -40.14 36.62
N ASN A 940 -28.30 -39.68 35.63
CA ASN A 940 -27.89 -38.67 34.65
C ASN A 940 -28.37 -37.25 34.99
N TYR A 941 -28.84 -37.02 36.21
CA TYR A 941 -29.43 -35.74 36.60
C TYR A 941 -28.76 -35.16 37.84
N ALA A 942 -28.59 -33.84 37.86
CA ALA A 942 -28.26 -33.06 39.03
C ALA A 942 -29.49 -32.24 39.45
N TYR A 943 -29.74 -32.17 40.76
CA TYR A 943 -30.91 -31.57 41.37
C TYR A 943 -30.42 -30.50 42.34
N ALA A 944 -30.78 -29.25 42.10
CA ALA A 944 -30.36 -28.11 42.92
C ALA A 944 -31.54 -27.52 43.68
N SER A 945 -31.43 -27.40 45.00
CA SER A 945 -32.38 -26.62 45.79
C SER A 945 -32.08 -25.13 45.61
N ILE A 946 -33.08 -24.36 45.19
CA ILE A 946 -32.91 -22.95 44.85
C ILE A 946 -33.78 -22.03 45.71
N GLY A 947 -33.31 -20.79 45.92
CA GLY A 947 -33.99 -19.76 46.70
C GLY A 947 -35.43 -19.48 46.22
N ALA A 948 -36.30 -19.06 47.16
CA ALA A 948 -37.76 -18.97 47.02
C ALA A 948 -38.50 -20.31 46.94
N GLY A 949 -37.84 -21.40 47.34
CA GLY A 949 -38.46 -22.71 47.51
C GLY A 949 -38.63 -23.51 46.23
N GLY A 950 -37.70 -23.39 45.30
CA GLY A 950 -37.74 -24.14 44.04
C GLY A 950 -36.81 -25.35 44.05
N LEU A 951 -37.05 -26.23 43.08
CA LEU A 951 -36.10 -27.25 42.62
C LEU A 951 -35.75 -26.97 41.16
N GLU A 952 -34.46 -26.97 40.83
CA GLU A 952 -33.96 -26.89 39.45
C GLU A 952 -33.24 -28.20 39.08
N ILE A 953 -33.58 -28.75 37.91
CA ILE A 953 -33.10 -30.07 37.46
C ILE A 953 -32.26 -29.88 36.20
N PHE A 954 -31.07 -30.48 36.20
CA PHE A 954 -30.12 -30.44 35.08
C PHE A 954 -29.88 -31.86 34.56
N ASP A 955 -30.09 -32.08 33.26
CA ASP A 955 -29.59 -33.25 32.56
C ASP A 955 -28.07 -33.11 32.40
N ILE A 956 -27.34 -33.95 33.12
CA ILE A 956 -25.88 -34.01 33.15
C ILE A 956 -25.35 -35.22 32.37
N THR A 957 -26.15 -35.81 31.47
CA THR A 957 -25.72 -36.89 30.56
C THR A 957 -24.43 -36.49 29.81
N ASN A 958 -24.29 -35.22 29.45
CA ASN A 958 -23.03 -34.63 29.01
C ASN A 958 -22.57 -33.54 30.00
N PRO A 959 -21.64 -33.85 30.93
CA PRO A 959 -21.17 -32.87 31.91
C PRO A 959 -20.45 -31.65 31.30
N ALA A 960 -20.05 -31.68 30.02
CA ALA A 960 -19.46 -30.54 29.33
C ALA A 960 -20.50 -29.58 28.71
N ASP A 961 -21.76 -30.01 28.63
CA ASP A 961 -22.89 -29.24 28.13
C ASP A 961 -24.16 -29.71 28.85
N PRO A 962 -24.22 -29.52 30.19
CA PRO A 962 -25.40 -29.84 30.97
C PRO A 962 -26.59 -28.98 30.52
N ILE A 963 -27.78 -29.55 30.46
CA ILE A 963 -28.99 -28.89 29.93
C ILE A 963 -30.01 -28.77 31.04
N SER A 964 -30.57 -27.59 31.26
CA SER A 964 -31.70 -27.42 32.18
C SER A 964 -32.94 -28.14 31.62
N ASP A 965 -33.35 -29.21 32.30
CA ASP A 965 -34.52 -30.02 31.93
C ASP A 965 -35.70 -29.59 32.82
N ASN A 966 -36.60 -28.79 32.25
CA ASN A 966 -37.76 -28.16 32.91
C ASN A 966 -37.43 -27.18 34.05
N THR A 967 -37.23 -25.93 33.64
CA THR A 967 -36.90 -24.78 34.47
C THR A 967 -38.06 -24.37 35.38
N PHE A 968 -37.90 -24.69 36.67
CA PHE A 968 -38.65 -24.25 37.85
C PHE A 968 -39.96 -25.00 38.15
N LEU A 969 -39.93 -25.86 39.17
CA LEU A 969 -41.12 -26.18 39.95
C LEU A 969 -41.33 -25.06 40.99
N PRO A 970 -42.28 -24.12 40.81
CA PRO A 970 -42.76 -23.32 41.94
C PRO A 970 -43.47 -24.29 42.87
N LEU A 971 -42.79 -24.71 43.92
CA LEU A 971 -43.48 -25.32 45.04
C LEU A 971 -44.13 -24.15 45.81
N ASP A 972 -45.32 -24.35 46.37
CA ASP A 972 -46.04 -23.37 47.19
C ASP A 972 -45.32 -23.15 48.54
N LEU A 973 -44.00 -22.96 48.52
CA LEU A 973 -43.18 -22.80 49.72
C LEU A 973 -43.37 -21.39 50.21
N THR A 974 -43.70 -21.28 51.49
CA THR A 974 -43.72 -19.98 52.16
C THR A 974 -42.30 -19.51 52.50
N THR A 975 -41.28 -20.37 52.36
CA THR A 975 -39.88 -20.14 52.78
C THR A 975 -38.83 -20.76 51.82
N ASN A 976 -37.53 -20.55 52.07
CA ASN A 976 -36.45 -21.09 51.24
C ASN A 976 -36.23 -22.58 51.51
N ALA A 977 -35.87 -23.33 50.46
CA ALA A 977 -35.36 -24.69 50.58
C ALA A 977 -33.86 -24.62 50.87
N ASN A 978 -33.42 -25.25 51.96
CA ASN A 978 -32.04 -25.15 52.45
C ASN A 978 -31.29 -26.49 52.48
N GLY A 979 -31.99 -27.61 52.32
CA GLY A 979 -31.40 -28.93 52.19
C GLY A 979 -32.15 -29.77 51.18
N ILE A 980 -31.44 -30.72 50.59
CA ILE A 980 -31.96 -31.66 49.60
C ILE A 980 -31.37 -33.04 49.86
N GLY A 981 -32.17 -34.09 49.66
CA GLY A 981 -31.66 -35.45 49.61
C GLY A 981 -32.53 -36.38 48.79
N ILE A 982 -31.95 -37.49 48.36
CA ILE A 982 -32.57 -38.43 47.41
C ILE A 982 -32.67 -39.83 48.02
N ASN A 983 -33.86 -40.42 47.98
CA ASN A 983 -34.08 -41.83 48.29
C ASN A 983 -34.87 -42.52 47.19
N GLY A 984 -34.20 -43.35 46.40
CA GLY A 984 -34.80 -44.08 45.29
C GLY A 984 -35.33 -43.13 44.21
N SER A 985 -36.66 -43.07 44.06
CA SER A 985 -37.33 -42.19 43.11
C SER A 985 -37.92 -40.94 43.76
N TYR A 986 -37.53 -40.60 44.99
CA TYR A 986 -38.05 -39.44 45.71
C TYR A 986 -36.95 -38.46 46.10
N ILE A 987 -37.23 -37.17 45.93
CA ILE A 987 -36.45 -36.06 46.46
C ILE A 987 -37.16 -35.50 47.69
N TYR A 988 -36.39 -35.21 48.72
CA TYR A 988 -36.82 -34.59 49.97
C TYR A 988 -36.19 -33.21 50.05
N LEU A 989 -37.00 -32.16 50.10
CA LEU A 989 -36.56 -30.78 50.25
C LEU A 989 -36.86 -30.28 51.66
N LEU A 990 -35.85 -29.74 52.32
CA LEU A 990 -35.96 -29.17 53.67
C LEU A 990 -36.23 -27.66 53.58
N GLU A 991 -37.28 -27.19 54.23
CA GLU A 991 -37.66 -25.77 54.30
C GLU A 991 -37.34 -25.13 55.64
N ASP A 992 -37.02 -23.83 55.63
CA ASP A 992 -36.68 -23.02 56.82
C ASP A 992 -37.75 -22.96 57.92
N GLU A 993 -39.02 -22.88 57.52
CA GLU A 993 -40.16 -22.89 58.46
C GLU A 993 -41.35 -23.73 57.93
N GLY A 994 -41.22 -24.31 56.73
CA GLY A 994 -42.29 -24.99 56.00
C GLY A 994 -42.35 -26.52 56.15
N GLY A 995 -41.34 -27.13 56.78
CA GLY A 995 -41.28 -28.59 56.95
C GLY A 995 -40.48 -29.27 55.84
N ILE A 996 -40.94 -30.45 55.38
CA ILE A 996 -40.24 -31.25 54.37
C ILE A 996 -41.22 -31.57 53.24
N GLN A 997 -40.78 -31.36 52.00
CA GLN A 997 -41.55 -31.71 50.81
C GLN A 997 -40.98 -32.92 50.10
N ILE A 998 -41.88 -33.77 49.60
CA ILE A 998 -41.51 -35.03 48.95
C ILE A 998 -41.97 -34.99 47.48
N ILE A 999 -40.99 -35.05 46.59
CA ILE A 999 -41.18 -34.96 45.14
C ILE A 999 -40.84 -36.30 44.50
N ASP A 1000 -41.76 -36.85 43.71
CA ASP A 1000 -41.53 -38.05 42.92
C ASP A 1000 -40.77 -37.70 41.63
N ILE A 1001 -39.55 -38.22 41.51
CA ILE A 1001 -38.65 -38.09 40.36
C ILE A 1001 -38.54 -39.38 39.55
N SER A 1002 -39.52 -40.29 39.65
CA SER A 1002 -39.59 -41.48 38.78
C SER A 1002 -39.58 -41.13 37.29
N ASN A 1003 -40.04 -39.93 36.94
CA ASN A 1003 -39.82 -39.28 35.65
C ASN A 1003 -39.17 -37.89 35.84
N PRO A 1004 -37.84 -37.76 35.73
CA PRO A 1004 -37.13 -36.49 35.96
C PRO A 1004 -37.57 -35.35 35.03
N SER A 1005 -38.10 -35.67 33.84
CA SER A 1005 -38.62 -34.68 32.90
C SER A 1005 -40.09 -34.31 33.16
N SER A 1006 -40.69 -34.78 34.26
CA SER A 1006 -42.05 -34.43 34.72
C SER A 1006 -42.24 -34.84 36.18
N PRO A 1007 -41.49 -34.23 37.12
CA PRO A 1007 -41.61 -34.53 38.55
C PRO A 1007 -43.03 -34.23 39.07
N ASP A 1008 -43.54 -35.08 39.96
CA ASP A 1008 -44.87 -34.93 40.58
C ASP A 1008 -44.72 -34.60 42.08
N GLN A 1009 -45.39 -33.55 42.54
CA GLN A 1009 -45.37 -33.17 43.95
C GLN A 1009 -46.33 -34.09 44.70
N THR A 1010 -45.78 -35.15 45.29
CA THR A 1010 -46.62 -36.22 45.82
C THR A 1010 -47.27 -35.89 47.15
N LEU A 1011 -46.62 -35.16 48.08
CA LEU A 1011 -47.13 -34.85 49.43
C LEU A 1011 -46.51 -33.61 50.07
#